data_AF-A0A1Z8MVA1-F1
#
_entry.id   AF-A0A1Z8MVA1-F1
#
_cell.length_a   1.000
_cell.length_b   1.000
_cell.length_c   1.000
_cell.angle_alpha   90.00
_cell.angle_beta   90.00
_cell.angle_gamma   90.00
#
_symmetry.space_group_name_H-M   'P 1'
#
loop_
_entity.id
_entity.type
_entity.pdbx_description
1 polymer ?
#
loop_
_entity_poly.entity_id
_entity_poly.type
_entity_poly.pdbx_seq_one_letter_code
_entity_poly.pdbx_strand_id
1 'polypeptide(L)'
;MSTSLWVTGIANSLSGEEQQTDQTDIAQSISYFTQIRPILQASCQGCHQPAKSQGDYVMTSFDAMVAGGESGEVAIEPGDPSASLLMARITPVDGEAEMPPEGPPLADAEIDLIRRWVEQGAKDDTPENVTRRYDAENPPIYRRPPVVTSLDYSPDGRMLASSGFHEVFLLAADGSVQVGRLIGLSERIESVRFSPDGAMLAVAGGLPGRMGEIQIWELSENALKLSVPTTFDTVYGGSWSPDGTRIAYGGSDNSVRALDAETGEELVFMAAHDDWVRDTIFSPDGKSIFSVSRDKTVKQTDFDTQRFIGNVTTHTPGVLQGGMIKVAKHPSRQELLVGGADGKPKLFKMATKAAPASGGNPNQIREYYALPGRLFAVAFSPDGNWCYAGSSLDGAGQVRGFETDSGKELWKLDLPESGIFALAVRPDGNQLAAAGADGLIRLIDAASGKIATTFNPVDLEVGELPSVAPEQQAATAATAATLETPLEDESKVEVAVAIAPAADEVVILQTSAEESVDFELKVLPESLRIDRPIDKAQLLASALSSDGSKRDVTRNVAYQVEGNVGTVSANGVFVPENDGTGQIIVELEGQRVAVPVEVTGMLEAYRNDFIRDVNPVLTKLGCNMGTCHGAQKGQNGFKLSLRGYDAVSDVRAFTDDLASRRVNFASPDDSLMLLKPTGGVPHQGGQLMKFEDPYYRIVRDWIADGALLDRESPRVVRVEVFPKNPVVDRAGEQQQMRVVATYVDGQARDVTAESFLESGNSEVATTDGSGLMTAVRRGESAILVRYEGSYAATTLTVMGDRTEFVWEEPEVWGKIDALVADKWERMKIQPASLSSDTDFIRRVTLDLTGLPPTPDEVRGFLADTRDGAIKRTELVNQLIGSEDFIEYWTNKWADLLQVNSKFLGSEGAMAFRDWIRGHVDANTPYDEFAHEVITASGSNKDNPAASYYKILREPTDMMENTTHLFLAVRFNCNKCHDHPFERWTQDQYYETAAYFARLDLQPDPAAGKMKIGGTAVEDAKPLYEIVADKTEGDIEHERTGEVTAPKFPFDCEHSVAEGASRREQLASWITSPDNQYFARSYVNRLWGYLLGVGIIEPIDDIRAGNPATNPELLQHLTDEFIRSDFDIRHIMRL
;
A
#
# COMPACT_ATOMS: atom_id res chain seq x y z
N MET A 1 27.97 85.32 33.71
CA MET A 1 29.14 84.48 33.37
C MET A 1 28.63 83.41 32.41
N SER A 2 28.24 83.81 31.20
CA SER A 2 29.03 83.90 29.95
C SER A 2 29.31 82.52 29.37
N THR A 3 28.82 82.12 28.19
CA THR A 3 27.93 82.79 27.23
C THR A 3 27.49 81.75 26.20
N SER A 4 26.19 81.65 26.00
CA SER A 4 25.53 81.33 24.74
C SER A 4 25.97 82.30 23.62
N LEU A 5 26.06 81.84 22.37
CA LEU A 5 25.23 82.28 21.23
C LEU A 5 25.94 82.17 19.85
N TRP A 6 25.26 81.46 18.92
CA TRP A 6 24.87 81.84 17.54
C TRP A 6 25.94 82.12 16.45
N VAL A 7 25.96 81.32 15.37
CA VAL A 7 25.40 81.59 14.00
C VAL A 7 26.28 82.57 13.20
N THR A 8 26.77 82.32 11.97
CA THR A 8 26.02 82.14 10.70
C THR A 8 26.96 81.88 9.50
N GLY A 9 26.44 81.20 8.46
CA GLY A 9 26.73 81.42 7.02
C GLY A 9 27.70 80.42 6.36
N ILE A 10 27.35 79.74 5.27
CA ILE A 10 26.85 80.27 3.98
C ILE A 10 25.99 79.21 3.24
N ALA A 11 25.13 79.71 2.36
CA ALA A 11 23.93 79.10 1.77
C ALA A 11 24.12 78.22 0.50
N ASN A 12 23.12 77.34 0.34
CA ASN A 12 22.37 76.90 -0.86
C ASN A 12 23.08 76.52 -2.17
N SER A 13 22.81 75.30 -2.67
CA SER A 13 21.62 75.06 -3.54
C SER A 13 21.39 73.58 -3.91
N LEU A 14 20.13 73.11 -3.73
CA LEU A 14 19.37 72.12 -4.51
C LEU A 14 19.96 70.68 -4.59
N SER A 15 19.26 69.56 -4.38
CA SER A 15 17.82 69.23 -4.43
C SER A 15 17.65 67.75 -4.04
N GLY A 16 16.58 67.40 -3.32
CA GLY A 16 16.08 66.03 -3.16
C GLY A 16 16.39 65.36 -1.82
N GLU A 17 15.60 65.64 -0.79
CA GLU A 17 15.58 64.84 0.44
C GLU A 17 14.61 63.66 0.26
N GLU A 18 15.15 62.45 0.10
CA GLU A 18 14.49 61.22 0.56
C GLU A 18 14.82 61.07 2.05
N GLN A 19 13.80 61.20 2.89
CA GLN A 19 13.89 60.83 4.31
C GLN A 19 13.83 59.31 4.41
N GLN A 20 14.99 58.75 4.71
CA GLN A 20 15.21 57.36 5.07
C GLN A 20 14.49 57.07 6.40
N THR A 21 13.38 56.33 6.34
CA THR A 21 12.73 55.76 7.52
C THR A 21 13.44 54.47 7.91
N ASP A 22 14.00 54.44 9.12
CA ASP A 22 14.33 53.23 9.86
C ASP A 22 13.12 52.28 9.88
N GLN A 23 13.21 51.16 9.16
CA GLN A 23 12.43 49.95 9.41
C GLN A 23 13.41 48.85 9.79
N THR A 24 13.47 48.57 11.09
CA THR A 24 14.06 47.35 11.62
C THR A 24 13.11 46.20 11.28
N ASP A 25 13.52 45.41 10.30
CA ASP A 25 12.89 44.16 9.90
C ASP A 25 13.13 43.13 11.03
N ILE A 26 12.09 42.80 11.80
CA ILE A 26 12.16 41.68 12.76
C ILE A 26 11.99 40.41 11.92
N ALA A 27 13.11 39.91 11.38
CA ALA A 27 13.17 38.62 10.71
C ALA A 27 12.65 37.53 11.67
N GLN A 28 11.65 36.75 11.23
CA GLN A 28 11.18 35.57 11.96
C GLN A 28 12.37 34.62 12.24
N SER A 29 12.48 34.16 13.49
CA SER A 29 13.49 33.18 13.88
C SER A 29 13.25 31.86 13.13
N ILE A 30 14.32 31.26 12.59
CA ILE A 30 14.25 29.99 11.89
C ILE A 30 14.30 28.86 12.91
N SER A 31 13.34 27.97 12.81
CA SER A 31 13.16 26.83 13.71
C SER A 31 14.06 25.67 13.30
N TYR A 32 14.89 25.18 14.21
CA TYR A 32 15.60 23.92 13.98
C TYR A 32 14.59 22.79 13.80
N PHE A 33 13.61 22.67 14.69
CA PHE A 33 12.69 21.54 14.76
C PHE A 33 11.78 21.43 13.54
N THR A 34 11.17 22.54 13.12
CA THR A 34 10.16 22.53 12.05
C THR A 34 10.72 22.81 10.66
N GLN A 35 11.91 23.43 10.56
CA GLN A 35 12.45 23.89 9.27
C GLN A 35 13.80 23.27 8.91
N ILE A 36 14.75 23.14 9.85
CA ILE A 36 16.10 22.64 9.54
C ILE A 36 16.20 21.13 9.65
N ARG A 37 15.73 20.56 10.76
CA ARG A 37 15.79 19.13 11.05
C ARG A 37 15.20 18.28 9.92
N PRO A 38 14.05 18.61 9.29
CA PRO A 38 13.53 17.85 8.15
C PRO A 38 14.50 17.80 6.96
N ILE A 39 15.18 18.92 6.65
CA ILE A 39 16.16 18.99 5.57
C ILE A 39 17.34 18.05 5.85
N LEU A 40 17.90 18.12 7.06
CA LEU A 40 19.03 17.28 7.46
C LEU A 40 18.64 15.79 7.54
N GLN A 41 17.41 15.50 7.95
CA GLN A 41 16.86 14.15 7.99
C GLN A 41 16.69 13.53 6.61
N ALA A 42 16.19 14.32 5.65
CA ALA A 42 15.98 13.88 4.28
C ALA A 42 17.31 13.66 3.54
N SER A 43 18.27 14.59 3.70
CA SER A 43 19.45 14.66 2.82
C SER A 43 20.75 14.19 3.47
N CYS A 44 20.82 14.09 4.80
CA CYS A 44 22.09 13.85 5.50
C CYS A 44 22.05 12.64 6.45
N GLN A 45 20.99 12.48 7.24
CA GLN A 45 20.95 11.45 8.30
C GLN A 45 20.96 10.01 7.78
N GLY A 46 20.63 9.76 6.51
CA GLY A 46 20.77 8.44 5.90
C GLY A 46 22.21 7.90 5.93
N CYS A 47 23.20 8.79 5.82
CA CYS A 47 24.64 8.49 5.81
C CYS A 47 25.43 9.10 6.98
N HIS A 48 24.78 9.89 7.84
CA HIS A 48 25.35 10.49 9.05
C HIS A 48 24.52 10.13 10.29
N GLN A 49 24.34 8.84 10.50
CA GLN A 49 23.66 8.26 11.66
C GLN A 49 24.61 7.30 12.38
N PRO A 50 24.36 6.92 13.66
CA PRO A 50 25.26 6.06 14.43
C PRO A 50 25.59 4.72 13.74
N ALA A 51 24.68 4.20 12.91
CA ALA A 51 24.82 2.95 12.14
C ALA A 51 25.82 3.02 10.97
N LYS A 52 25.95 4.22 10.40
CA LYS A 52 26.62 4.50 9.14
C LYS A 52 27.16 5.91 9.32
N SER A 53 28.20 6.04 10.15
CA SER A 53 28.86 7.30 10.48
C SER A 53 30.00 7.53 9.50
N GLN A 54 29.69 7.78 8.22
CA GLN A 54 30.76 8.08 7.26
C GLN A 54 31.51 9.34 7.73
N GLY A 55 32.81 9.19 8.00
CA GLY A 55 33.65 10.23 8.62
C GLY A 55 33.34 10.49 10.09
N ASP A 56 32.80 9.52 10.83
CA ASP A 56 32.40 9.59 12.25
C ASP A 56 31.43 10.72 12.61
N TYR A 57 30.79 11.32 11.62
CA TYR A 57 29.86 12.43 11.81
C TYR A 57 28.42 11.92 12.03
N VAL A 58 27.84 12.23 13.20
CA VAL A 58 26.51 11.78 13.62
C VAL A 58 25.57 12.99 13.75
N MET A 59 24.60 13.08 12.84
CA MET A 59 23.65 14.20 12.76
C MET A 59 22.30 13.94 13.44
N THR A 60 22.16 12.80 14.12
CA THR A 60 20.91 12.40 14.80
C THR A 60 20.82 12.90 16.24
N SER A 61 21.90 13.44 16.78
CA SER A 61 21.97 14.18 18.05
C SER A 61 22.38 15.61 17.75
N PHE A 62 21.69 16.59 18.33
CA PHE A 62 21.96 18.01 18.11
C PHE A 62 23.41 18.37 18.46
N ASP A 63 23.87 17.94 19.64
CA ASP A 63 25.22 18.24 20.12
C ASP A 63 26.30 17.58 19.24
N ALA A 64 26.08 16.34 18.80
CA ALA A 64 27.02 15.63 17.92
C ALA A 64 27.06 16.24 16.50
N MET A 65 25.90 16.69 16.01
CA MET A 65 25.77 17.39 14.73
C MET A 65 26.51 18.73 14.74
N VAL A 66 26.45 19.49 15.83
CA VAL A 66 27.17 20.75 15.94
C VAL A 66 28.68 20.51 16.04
N ALA A 67 29.09 19.52 16.83
CA ALA A 67 30.51 19.25 17.11
C ALA A 67 31.33 18.77 15.89
N GLY A 68 30.78 17.92 15.03
CA GLY A 68 31.50 17.35 13.88
C GLY A 68 32.06 15.94 14.11
N GLY A 69 32.75 15.39 13.09
CA GLY A 69 33.22 14.00 13.05
C GLY A 69 34.75 13.84 13.09
N GLU A 70 35.29 12.85 12.37
CA GLU A 70 36.71 12.43 12.36
C GLU A 70 37.68 13.55 11.98
N SER A 71 37.22 14.57 11.23
CA SER A 71 38.06 15.71 10.83
C SER A 71 38.55 16.55 12.01
N GLY A 72 37.86 16.50 13.16
CA GLY A 72 38.12 17.37 14.31
C GLY A 72 37.76 18.85 14.06
N GLU A 73 37.18 19.16 12.91
CA GLU A 73 36.66 20.49 12.57
C GLU A 73 35.20 20.61 13.02
N VAL A 74 34.82 21.80 13.49
CA VAL A 74 33.46 22.10 13.91
C VAL A 74 32.52 22.03 12.69
N ALA A 75 31.53 21.15 12.75
CA ALA A 75 30.60 20.98 11.63
C ALA A 75 29.67 22.19 11.46
N ILE A 76 29.17 22.74 12.57
CA ILE A 76 28.34 23.94 12.60
C ILE A 76 28.90 24.89 13.65
N GLU A 77 29.43 26.03 13.23
CA GLU A 77 29.88 27.11 14.11
C GLU A 77 28.70 28.07 14.34
N PRO A 78 28.03 28.05 15.52
CA PRO A 78 26.86 28.87 15.76
C PRO A 78 27.17 30.36 15.61
N GLY A 79 26.48 31.03 14.69
CA GLY A 79 26.66 32.46 14.38
C GLY A 79 27.62 32.75 13.22
N ASP A 80 28.35 31.75 12.71
CA ASP A 80 29.28 31.93 11.58
C ASP A 80 29.12 30.81 10.52
N PRO A 81 28.24 30.99 9.52
CA PRO A 81 28.09 30.05 8.42
C PRO A 81 29.38 29.86 7.61
N SER A 82 30.25 30.87 7.54
CA SER A 82 31.49 30.78 6.75
C SER A 82 32.56 29.92 7.42
N ALA A 83 32.51 29.81 8.74
CA ALA A 83 33.34 28.92 9.54
C ALA A 83 32.74 27.50 9.71
N SER A 84 31.48 27.29 9.30
CA SER A 84 30.79 26.01 9.43
C SER A 84 31.15 25.06 8.29
N LEU A 85 31.78 23.92 8.60
CA LEU A 85 32.14 22.91 7.60
C LEU A 85 30.92 22.38 6.83
N LEU A 86 29.77 22.25 7.50
CA LEU A 86 28.52 21.83 6.86
C LEU A 86 28.17 22.74 5.67
N MET A 87 28.26 24.06 5.83
CA MET A 87 27.95 25.03 4.78
C MET A 87 28.90 24.90 3.59
N ALA A 88 30.18 24.66 3.84
CA ALA A 88 31.17 24.45 2.78
C ALA A 88 30.89 23.20 1.94
N ARG A 89 30.35 22.13 2.55
CA ARG A 89 30.08 20.85 1.86
C ARG A 89 28.76 20.83 1.10
N ILE A 90 27.73 21.55 1.58
CA ILE A 90 26.40 21.57 0.94
C ILE A 90 26.25 22.65 -0.14
N THR A 91 27.13 23.65 -0.17
CA THR A 91 27.05 24.73 -1.16
C THR A 91 27.61 24.27 -2.51
N PRO A 92 26.83 24.32 -3.61
CA PRO A 92 27.29 23.89 -4.92
C PRO A 92 28.42 24.77 -5.48
N VAL A 93 29.41 24.14 -6.12
CA VAL A 93 30.43 24.78 -6.95
C VAL A 93 30.29 24.20 -8.36
N ASP A 94 30.07 25.06 -9.37
CA ASP A 94 29.78 24.65 -10.75
C ASP A 94 28.57 23.71 -10.92
N GLY A 95 27.59 23.81 -10.01
CA GLY A 95 26.35 23.02 -10.02
C GLY A 95 26.42 21.70 -9.27
N GLU A 96 27.58 21.35 -8.70
CA GLU A 96 27.81 20.13 -7.92
C GLU A 96 28.16 20.48 -6.47
N ALA A 97 27.56 19.80 -5.50
CA ALA A 97 27.91 19.91 -4.09
C ALA A 97 28.64 18.64 -3.64
N GLU A 98 29.51 18.75 -2.63
CA GLU A 98 30.19 17.57 -2.09
C GLU A 98 29.25 16.68 -1.27
N MET A 99 28.22 17.29 -0.67
CA MET A 99 27.16 16.61 0.06
C MET A 99 25.78 17.11 -0.41
N PRO A 100 24.82 16.21 -0.71
CA PRO A 100 24.94 14.73 -0.69
C PRO A 100 25.71 14.17 -1.91
N PRO A 101 26.56 13.12 -1.75
CA PRO A 101 27.46 12.63 -2.81
C PRO A 101 26.78 11.77 -3.89
N GLU A 102 25.60 11.23 -3.61
CA GLU A 102 24.80 10.39 -4.53
C GLU A 102 23.36 10.93 -4.65
N GLY A 103 23.20 12.23 -4.88
CA GLY A 103 21.90 12.88 -5.05
C GLY A 103 22.00 14.29 -5.62
N PRO A 104 20.88 14.92 -6.02
CA PRO A 104 20.89 16.33 -6.38
C PRO A 104 21.33 17.19 -5.18
N PRO A 105 22.05 18.30 -5.41
CA PRO A 105 22.33 19.27 -4.35
C PRO A 105 21.04 19.75 -3.67
N LEU A 106 21.16 20.20 -2.43
CA LEU A 106 20.07 20.89 -1.73
C LEU A 106 19.60 22.09 -2.57
N ALA A 107 18.29 22.38 -2.53
CA ALA A 107 17.77 23.55 -3.24
C ALA A 107 18.32 24.84 -2.62
N ASP A 108 18.50 25.89 -3.42
CA ASP A 108 19.02 27.18 -2.95
C ASP A 108 18.24 27.72 -1.73
N ALA A 109 16.93 27.51 -1.70
CA ALA A 109 16.07 27.91 -0.58
C ALA A 109 16.35 27.11 0.71
N GLU A 110 16.74 25.84 0.61
CA GLU A 110 17.09 25.00 1.76
C GLU A 110 18.46 25.38 2.32
N ILE A 111 19.44 25.61 1.44
CA ILE A 111 20.77 26.11 1.82
C ILE A 111 20.65 27.48 2.49
N ASP A 112 19.81 28.37 1.95
CA ASP A 112 19.54 29.67 2.55
C ASP A 112 18.91 29.55 3.95
N LEU A 113 18.01 28.59 4.13
CA LEU A 113 17.37 28.32 5.41
C LEU A 113 18.39 27.84 6.46
N ILE A 114 19.24 26.87 6.10
CA ILE A 114 20.32 26.39 6.98
C ILE A 114 21.30 27.52 7.30
N ARG A 115 21.74 28.29 6.28
CA ARG A 115 22.64 29.43 6.44
C ARG A 115 22.10 30.42 7.46
N ARG A 116 20.86 30.90 7.27
CA ARG A 116 20.24 31.88 8.16
C ARG A 116 20.00 31.31 9.57
N TRP A 117 19.71 30.01 9.70
CA TRP A 117 19.62 29.39 11.02
C TRP A 117 20.98 29.36 11.74
N VAL A 118 22.07 29.06 11.04
CA VAL A 118 23.42 29.16 11.59
C VAL A 118 23.74 30.60 11.98
N GLU A 119 23.41 31.60 11.15
CA GLU A 119 23.57 33.05 11.49
C GLU A 119 22.82 33.44 12.76
N GLN A 120 21.65 32.83 13.00
CA GLN A 120 20.84 33.05 14.21
C GLN A 120 21.35 32.28 15.44
N GLY A 121 22.52 31.66 15.33
CA GLY A 121 23.19 30.95 16.41
C GLY A 121 22.82 29.49 16.52
N ALA A 122 22.34 28.86 15.43
CA ALA A 122 22.04 27.43 15.34
C ALA A 122 21.37 26.89 16.60
N LYS A 123 20.18 27.41 16.95
CA LYS A 123 19.49 27.04 18.18
C LYS A 123 18.60 25.82 17.96
N ASP A 124 18.64 24.88 18.90
CA ASP A 124 17.63 23.82 19.01
C ASP A 124 16.38 24.39 19.69
N ASP A 125 15.30 24.52 18.94
CA ASP A 125 13.98 24.94 19.43
C ASP A 125 12.98 23.79 19.47
N THR A 126 13.47 22.54 19.50
CA THR A 126 12.63 21.35 19.66
C THR A 126 11.72 21.52 20.89
N PRO A 127 10.38 21.52 20.71
CA PRO A 127 9.45 21.74 21.81
C PRO A 127 9.67 20.75 22.97
N GLU A 128 9.57 21.23 24.22
CA GLU A 128 9.85 20.42 25.41
C GLU A 128 8.98 19.15 25.52
N ASN A 129 7.76 19.18 24.96
CA ASN A 129 6.85 18.02 24.89
C ASN A 129 7.31 16.93 23.91
N VAL A 130 8.24 17.24 22.99
CA VAL A 130 8.90 16.29 22.08
C VAL A 130 10.17 15.72 22.72
N THR A 131 10.79 16.47 23.63
CA THR A 131 11.90 16.02 24.48
C THR A 131 11.40 15.53 25.84
N ARG A 132 10.35 14.69 25.89
CA ARG A 132 9.94 14.07 27.17
C ARG A 132 11.11 13.27 27.72
N ARG A 133 11.78 13.86 28.69
CA ARG A 133 12.90 13.23 29.39
C ARG A 133 12.30 12.31 30.45
N TYR A 134 12.51 11.00 30.28
CA TYR A 134 12.13 10.02 31.27
C TYR A 134 13.32 9.72 32.18
N ASP A 135 13.15 10.03 33.46
CA ASP A 135 14.10 9.72 34.53
C ASP A 135 13.35 9.48 35.85
N ALA A 136 14.08 9.28 36.95
CA ALA A 136 13.48 8.99 38.24
C ALA A 136 12.59 10.14 38.74
N GLU A 137 12.91 11.39 38.39
CA GLU A 137 12.15 12.58 38.72
C GLU A 137 10.95 12.80 37.78
N ASN A 138 11.04 12.33 36.53
CA ASN A 138 10.01 12.46 35.49
C ASN A 138 9.66 11.08 34.92
N PRO A 139 9.02 10.20 35.71
CA PRO A 139 8.69 8.85 35.26
C PRO A 139 7.66 8.85 34.12
N PRO A 140 7.65 7.80 33.28
CA PRO A 140 6.56 7.57 32.33
C PRO A 140 5.20 7.56 33.02
N ILE A 141 4.21 8.17 32.36
CA ILE A 141 2.81 8.23 32.77
C ILE A 141 1.99 7.39 31.80
N TYR A 142 1.22 6.44 32.34
CA TYR A 142 0.46 5.48 31.54
C TYR A 142 -1.03 5.84 31.54
N ARG A 143 -1.59 5.94 30.35
CA ARG A 143 -3.06 5.92 30.14
C ARG A 143 -3.56 4.52 29.80
N ARG A 144 -2.69 3.71 29.21
CA ARG A 144 -2.90 2.28 28.95
C ARG A 144 -1.68 1.47 29.43
N PRO A 145 -1.85 0.20 29.81
CA PRO A 145 -0.73 -0.67 30.12
C PRO A 145 0.26 -0.76 28.94
N PRO A 146 1.58 -0.75 29.18
CA PRO A 146 2.56 -0.98 28.12
C PRO A 146 2.59 -2.45 27.71
N VAL A 147 2.96 -2.72 26.46
CA VAL A 147 3.21 -4.09 25.98
C VAL A 147 4.34 -4.72 26.81
N VAL A 148 4.12 -5.94 27.32
CA VAL A 148 5.13 -6.68 28.08
C VAL A 148 5.82 -7.68 27.17
N THR A 149 7.08 -7.43 26.85
CA THR A 149 7.93 -8.26 25.98
C THR A 149 8.82 -9.22 26.76
N SER A 150 9.06 -8.96 28.05
CA SER A 150 9.92 -9.80 28.88
C SER A 150 9.51 -9.84 30.34
N LEU A 151 9.68 -11.03 30.92
CA LEU A 151 9.49 -11.34 32.32
C LEU A 151 10.69 -12.18 32.81
N ASP A 152 11.05 -12.02 34.08
CA ASP A 152 11.99 -12.93 34.76
C ASP A 152 11.75 -12.92 36.28
N TYR A 153 11.92 -14.09 36.93
CA TYR A 153 11.84 -14.18 38.39
C TYR A 153 13.24 -14.08 39.00
N SER A 154 13.35 -13.44 40.16
CA SER A 154 14.59 -13.46 40.93
C SER A 154 14.96 -14.89 41.32
N PRO A 155 16.26 -15.25 41.44
CA PRO A 155 16.67 -16.61 41.81
C PRO A 155 16.10 -17.11 43.14
N ASP A 156 15.82 -16.21 44.09
CA ASP A 156 15.18 -16.53 45.37
C ASP A 156 13.64 -16.64 45.29
N GLY A 157 13.06 -16.36 44.13
CA GLY A 157 11.63 -16.45 43.82
C GLY A 157 10.75 -15.41 44.52
N ARG A 158 11.33 -14.32 45.02
CA ARG A 158 10.60 -13.27 45.75
C ARG A 158 10.18 -12.09 44.87
N MET A 159 10.87 -11.85 43.76
CA MET A 159 10.60 -10.74 42.85
C MET A 159 10.31 -11.23 41.43
N LEU A 160 9.52 -10.45 40.70
CA LEU A 160 9.26 -10.59 39.27
C LEU A 160 9.62 -9.27 38.59
N ALA A 161 10.51 -9.29 37.61
CA ALA A 161 10.82 -8.15 36.76
C ALA A 161 9.94 -8.18 35.50
N SER A 162 9.41 -7.03 35.09
CA SER A 162 8.62 -6.88 33.87
C SER A 162 9.09 -5.69 33.05
N SER A 163 9.23 -5.87 31.75
CA SER A 163 9.47 -4.76 30.80
C SER A 163 8.30 -3.78 30.79
N GLY A 164 8.61 -2.48 30.68
CA GLY A 164 7.66 -1.38 30.43
C GLY A 164 8.13 -0.47 29.29
N PHE A 165 7.67 0.79 29.30
CA PHE A 165 8.10 1.84 28.38
C PHE A 165 9.09 2.77 29.10
N HIS A 166 10.34 2.85 28.64
CA HIS A 166 11.45 3.52 29.37
C HIS A 166 11.80 2.94 30.74
N GLU A 167 11.22 1.82 31.15
CA GLU A 167 11.45 1.32 32.51
C GLU A 167 11.20 -0.17 32.69
N VAL A 168 11.74 -0.70 33.77
CA VAL A 168 11.42 -2.03 34.30
C VAL A 168 10.64 -1.92 35.59
N PHE A 169 9.54 -2.65 35.69
CA PHE A 169 8.79 -2.83 36.93
C PHE A 169 9.36 -3.97 37.75
N LEU A 170 9.66 -3.70 39.03
CA LEU A 170 10.01 -4.72 40.00
C LEU A 170 8.79 -4.99 40.88
N LEU A 171 8.30 -6.22 40.84
CA LEU A 171 7.06 -6.65 41.48
C LEU A 171 7.35 -7.72 42.53
N ALA A 172 6.54 -7.78 43.58
CA ALA A 172 6.48 -8.96 44.44
C ALA A 172 6.04 -10.18 43.61
N ALA A 173 6.66 -11.34 43.85
CA ALA A 173 6.39 -12.56 43.06
C ALA A 173 4.94 -13.05 43.12
N ASP A 174 4.16 -12.64 44.12
CA ASP A 174 2.74 -12.95 44.25
C ASP A 174 1.81 -11.93 43.54
N GLY A 175 2.38 -10.91 42.89
CA GLY A 175 1.66 -9.87 42.17
C GLY A 175 0.95 -8.85 43.07
N SER A 176 1.20 -8.87 44.38
CA SER A 176 0.44 -8.05 45.33
C SER A 176 0.89 -6.58 45.42
N VAL A 177 2.14 -6.25 45.05
CA VAL A 177 2.74 -4.91 45.21
C VAL A 177 3.87 -4.66 44.20
N GLN A 178 3.95 -3.44 43.64
CA GLN A 178 5.15 -2.91 42.97
C GLN A 178 6.19 -2.48 44.02
N VAL A 179 7.37 -3.10 44.00
CA VAL A 179 8.44 -2.88 44.98
C VAL A 179 9.55 -1.95 44.48
N GLY A 180 9.57 -1.61 43.18
CA GLY A 180 10.51 -0.65 42.60
C GLY A 180 10.25 -0.39 41.11
N ARG A 181 10.84 0.69 40.60
CA ARG A 181 10.87 1.06 39.18
C ARG A 181 12.31 1.38 38.80
N LEU A 182 12.77 0.86 37.66
CA LEU A 182 14.09 1.14 37.11
C LEU A 182 13.90 1.92 35.80
N ILE A 183 14.04 3.25 35.85
CA ILE A 183 13.72 4.15 34.72
C ILE A 183 15.00 4.51 33.98
N GLY A 184 15.06 4.21 32.69
CA GLY A 184 16.24 4.40 31.85
C GLY A 184 15.92 4.87 30.43
N LEU A 185 16.96 4.92 29.59
CA LEU A 185 16.86 5.49 28.25
C LEU A 185 16.06 4.64 27.26
N SER A 186 16.09 3.31 27.40
CA SER A 186 15.44 2.37 26.48
C SER A 186 13.91 2.53 26.40
N GLU A 187 13.42 3.24 25.38
CA GLU A 187 11.99 3.29 24.99
C GLU A 187 11.37 1.89 24.95
N ARG A 188 12.07 0.97 24.29
CA ARG A 188 11.63 -0.40 24.11
C ARG A 188 12.61 -1.36 24.76
N ILE A 189 12.15 -2.02 25.80
CA ILE A 189 12.86 -3.12 26.46
C ILE A 189 12.42 -4.43 25.82
N GLU A 190 13.36 -5.31 25.51
CA GLU A 190 13.11 -6.62 24.87
C GLU A 190 13.53 -7.79 25.75
N SER A 191 14.40 -7.56 26.74
CA SER A 191 14.76 -8.57 27.73
C SER A 191 15.09 -7.96 29.07
N VAL A 192 14.61 -8.59 30.14
CA VAL A 192 15.03 -8.35 31.52
C VAL A 192 15.51 -9.68 32.11
N ARG A 193 16.70 -9.72 32.71
CA ARG A 193 17.24 -10.95 33.34
C ARG A 193 17.96 -10.66 34.64
N PHE A 194 17.57 -11.35 35.71
CA PHE A 194 18.31 -11.33 36.96
C PHE A 194 19.66 -12.02 36.79
N SER A 195 20.70 -11.49 37.43
CA SER A 195 21.98 -12.19 37.56
C SER A 195 21.79 -13.51 38.33
N PRO A 196 22.68 -14.51 38.14
CA PRO A 196 22.56 -15.80 38.82
C PRO A 196 22.50 -15.72 40.36
N ASP A 197 23.10 -14.67 40.95
CA ASP A 197 23.07 -14.39 42.39
C ASP A 197 21.89 -13.50 42.82
N GLY A 198 21.15 -12.91 41.86
CA GLY A 198 20.02 -12.03 42.09
C GLY A 198 20.37 -10.60 42.51
N ALA A 199 21.65 -10.22 42.52
CA ALA A 199 22.09 -8.88 42.95
C ALA A 199 21.90 -7.80 41.86
N MET A 200 21.94 -8.21 40.59
CA MET A 200 21.90 -7.32 39.43
C MET A 200 20.75 -7.69 38.49
N LEU A 201 20.34 -6.73 37.67
CA LEU A 201 19.41 -6.94 36.57
C LEU A 201 20.02 -6.43 35.26
N ALA A 202 20.10 -7.29 34.25
CA ALA A 202 20.45 -6.91 32.89
C ALA A 202 19.18 -6.57 32.10
N VAL A 203 19.22 -5.45 31.40
CA VAL A 203 18.12 -4.96 30.56
C VAL A 203 18.66 -4.73 29.16
N ALA A 204 18.11 -5.43 28.18
CA ALA A 204 18.42 -5.24 26.77
C ALA A 204 17.27 -4.53 26.09
N GLY A 205 17.58 -3.46 25.34
CA GLY A 205 16.56 -2.65 24.70
C GLY A 205 17.15 -1.56 23.82
N GLY A 206 16.43 -0.45 23.69
CA GLY A 206 16.93 0.77 23.08
C GLY A 206 15.83 1.66 22.55
N LEU A 207 16.22 2.52 21.62
CA LEU A 207 15.37 3.47 20.90
C LEU A 207 15.10 2.90 19.49
N PRO A 208 13.89 2.42 19.20
CA PRO A 208 13.51 1.90 17.90
C PRO A 208 14.00 2.76 16.71
N GLY A 209 14.84 2.16 15.85
CA GLY A 209 15.40 2.76 14.65
C GLY A 209 16.47 3.83 14.89
N ARG A 210 16.97 3.96 16.11
CA ARG A 210 17.96 4.98 16.51
C ARG A 210 19.16 4.40 17.28
N MET A 211 18.91 3.53 18.27
CA MET A 211 19.96 3.04 19.18
C MET A 211 19.53 1.74 19.87
N GLY A 212 20.49 0.86 20.15
CA GLY A 212 20.34 -0.31 21.02
C GLY A 212 21.36 -0.31 22.15
N GLU A 213 20.94 -0.69 23.35
CA GLU A 213 21.80 -0.70 24.54
C GLU A 213 21.57 -1.89 25.46
N ILE A 214 22.58 -2.13 26.30
CA ILE A 214 22.50 -3.00 27.47
C ILE A 214 22.68 -2.14 28.73
N GLN A 215 21.72 -2.22 29.64
CA GLN A 215 21.79 -1.60 30.96
C GLN A 215 22.01 -2.67 32.03
N ILE A 216 22.83 -2.38 33.04
CA ILE A 216 23.02 -3.21 34.23
C ILE A 216 22.62 -2.39 35.45
N TRP A 217 21.69 -2.93 36.23
CA TRP A 217 21.11 -2.29 37.40
C TRP A 217 21.50 -3.03 38.67
N GLU A 218 21.93 -2.29 39.69
CA GLU A 218 22.15 -2.82 41.04
C GLU A 218 20.88 -2.70 41.87
N LEU A 219 20.37 -3.84 42.34
CA LEU A 219 19.03 -3.92 42.93
C LEU A 219 18.97 -3.52 44.40
N SER A 220 20.10 -3.49 45.11
CA SER A 220 20.13 -3.03 46.51
C SER A 220 19.77 -1.55 46.65
N GLU A 221 20.09 -0.75 45.62
CA GLU A 221 19.84 0.70 45.59
C GLU A 221 18.89 1.11 44.45
N ASN A 222 18.44 0.16 43.61
CA ASN A 222 17.71 0.43 42.36
C ASN A 222 18.46 1.42 41.46
N ALA A 223 19.78 1.29 41.38
CA ALA A 223 20.66 2.25 40.70
C ALA A 223 21.19 1.69 39.38
N LEU A 224 21.23 2.53 38.35
CA LEU A 224 21.85 2.20 37.06
C LEU A 224 23.37 2.18 37.25
N LYS A 225 23.96 0.99 37.17
CA LYS A 225 25.41 0.82 37.30
C LYS A 225 26.13 1.09 35.98
N LEU A 226 25.55 0.63 34.87
CA LEU A 226 26.16 0.70 33.55
C LEU A 226 25.08 0.83 32.47
N SER A 227 25.33 1.67 31.46
CA SER A 227 24.54 1.77 30.22
C SER A 227 25.50 1.76 29.05
N VAL A 228 25.41 0.75 28.19
CA VAL A 228 26.31 0.58 27.04
C VAL A 228 25.51 0.67 25.75
N PRO A 229 25.65 1.75 24.95
CA PRO A 229 25.16 1.80 23.58
C PRO A 229 25.98 0.85 22.69
N THR A 230 25.32 0.02 21.90
CA THR A 230 25.97 -1.10 21.18
C THR A 230 25.63 -1.14 19.70
N THR A 231 24.40 -0.77 19.32
CA THR A 231 23.91 -0.82 17.94
C THR A 231 22.99 0.36 17.63
N PHE A 232 22.51 0.45 16.39
CA PHE A 232 21.70 1.56 15.87
C PHE A 232 20.19 1.29 15.88
N ASP A 233 19.77 0.20 16.50
CA ASP A 233 18.37 -0.13 16.72
C ASP A 233 18.28 -1.01 17.97
N THR A 234 17.08 -1.21 18.51
CA THR A 234 16.80 -2.06 19.67
C THR A 234 17.54 -3.40 19.57
N VAL A 235 18.30 -3.75 20.62
CA VAL A 235 18.90 -5.08 20.77
C VAL A 235 17.93 -6.05 21.45
N TYR A 236 18.12 -7.33 21.20
CA TYR A 236 17.23 -8.41 21.63
C TYR A 236 18.00 -9.48 22.40
N GLY A 237 17.26 -10.33 23.11
CA GLY A 237 17.88 -11.28 24.03
C GLY A 237 18.60 -10.55 25.15
N GLY A 238 19.62 -11.16 25.73
CA GLY A 238 20.22 -10.70 26.98
C GLY A 238 20.23 -11.86 27.94
N SER A 239 21.39 -12.49 28.09
CA SER A 239 21.59 -13.67 28.93
C SER A 239 22.90 -13.55 29.70
N TRP A 240 22.84 -13.77 31.00
CA TRP A 240 24.01 -13.86 31.85
C TRP A 240 24.83 -15.12 31.55
N SER A 241 26.16 -14.99 31.60
CA SER A 241 27.05 -16.13 31.74
C SER A 241 26.76 -16.86 33.06
N PRO A 242 27.05 -18.17 33.17
CA PRO A 242 26.80 -18.93 34.39
C PRO A 242 27.52 -18.38 35.64
N ASP A 243 28.65 -17.69 35.44
CA ASP A 243 29.43 -17.03 36.50
C ASP A 243 28.94 -15.61 36.84
N GLY A 244 27.94 -15.08 36.13
CA GLY A 244 27.37 -13.75 36.36
C GLY A 244 28.26 -12.58 35.93
N THR A 245 29.34 -12.82 35.19
CA THR A 245 30.30 -11.76 34.82
C THR A 245 30.08 -11.13 33.45
N ARG A 246 29.26 -11.76 32.58
CA ARG A 246 29.14 -11.39 31.16
C ARG A 246 27.70 -11.44 30.69
N ILE A 247 27.35 -10.60 29.72
CA ILE A 247 26.04 -10.58 29.05
C ILE A 247 26.20 -10.85 27.56
N ALA A 248 25.46 -11.82 27.03
CA ALA A 248 25.32 -12.03 25.58
C ALA A 248 23.95 -11.53 25.10
N TYR A 249 23.92 -10.95 23.90
CA TYR A 249 22.72 -10.35 23.29
C TYR A 249 22.80 -10.39 21.75
N GLY A 250 21.66 -10.17 21.10
CA GLY A 250 21.51 -10.17 19.65
C GLY A 250 21.15 -8.79 19.09
N GLY A 251 21.65 -8.48 17.90
CA GLY A 251 21.39 -7.23 17.19
C GLY A 251 20.49 -7.40 15.96
N SER A 252 19.83 -6.31 15.58
CA SER A 252 19.16 -6.14 14.28
C SER A 252 20.14 -5.93 13.12
N ASP A 253 21.43 -5.73 13.42
CA ASP A 253 22.55 -5.70 12.49
C ASP A 253 23.08 -7.10 12.16
N ASN A 254 22.28 -8.13 12.48
CA ASN A 254 22.57 -9.57 12.32
C ASN A 254 23.73 -10.08 13.19
N SER A 255 24.17 -9.31 14.18
CA SER A 255 25.27 -9.70 15.07
C SER A 255 24.79 -10.40 16.34
N VAL A 256 25.61 -11.31 16.84
CA VAL A 256 25.61 -11.78 18.23
C VAL A 256 26.78 -11.11 18.91
N ARG A 257 26.54 -10.53 20.08
CA ARG A 257 27.56 -9.82 20.86
C ARG A 257 27.57 -10.28 22.30
N ALA A 258 28.67 -10.03 22.99
CA ALA A 258 28.74 -10.16 24.44
C ALA A 258 29.65 -9.11 25.05
N LEU A 259 29.34 -8.70 26.29
CA LEU A 259 30.10 -7.70 27.03
C LEU A 259 30.43 -8.15 28.46
N ASP A 260 31.44 -7.54 29.04
CA ASP A 260 31.74 -7.61 30.47
C ASP A 260 30.71 -6.79 31.26
N ALA A 261 30.07 -7.41 32.25
CA ALA A 261 28.98 -6.77 32.99
C ALA A 261 29.44 -5.70 33.98
N GLU A 262 30.73 -5.65 34.31
CA GLU A 262 31.32 -4.65 35.21
C GLU A 262 31.82 -3.44 34.42
N THR A 263 32.54 -3.67 33.33
CA THR A 263 33.23 -2.60 32.57
C THR A 263 32.46 -2.12 31.34
N GLY A 264 31.56 -2.96 30.81
CA GLY A 264 30.89 -2.70 29.54
C GLY A 264 31.74 -2.97 28.30
N GLU A 265 32.94 -3.52 28.45
CA GLU A 265 33.83 -3.86 27.33
C GLU A 265 33.18 -4.95 26.45
N GLU A 266 33.17 -4.75 25.14
CA GLU A 266 32.71 -5.76 24.17
C GLU A 266 33.73 -6.90 24.08
N LEU A 267 33.30 -8.11 24.45
CA LEU A 267 34.12 -9.32 24.50
C LEU A 267 33.92 -10.23 23.28
N VAL A 268 32.75 -10.14 22.62
CA VAL A 268 32.40 -10.94 21.44
C VAL A 268 31.66 -10.06 20.43
N PHE A 269 32.06 -10.17 19.16
CA PHE A 269 31.29 -9.70 18.00
C PHE A 269 31.23 -10.80 16.93
N MET A 270 30.03 -11.21 16.52
CA MET A 270 29.84 -12.26 15.53
C MET A 270 28.66 -11.97 14.60
N ALA A 271 28.93 -11.52 13.38
CA ALA A 271 27.93 -11.25 12.35
C ALA A 271 27.72 -12.45 11.39
N ALA A 272 27.38 -13.61 11.96
CA ALA A 272 27.16 -14.84 11.18
C ALA A 272 25.70 -15.05 10.74
N HIS A 273 24.74 -14.28 11.25
CA HIS A 273 23.33 -14.39 10.84
C HIS A 273 23.04 -13.60 9.56
N ASP A 274 22.03 -14.04 8.81
CA ASP A 274 21.58 -13.36 7.58
C ASP A 274 20.38 -12.42 7.83
N ASP A 275 19.87 -12.40 9.06
CA ASP A 275 18.77 -11.55 9.51
C ASP A 275 18.83 -11.38 11.05
N TRP A 276 17.94 -10.58 11.63
CA TRP A 276 17.95 -10.13 13.02
C TRP A 276 18.06 -11.29 14.01
N VAL A 277 18.99 -11.14 14.97
CA VAL A 277 19.13 -12.04 16.11
C VAL A 277 18.13 -11.64 17.17
N ARG A 278 17.30 -12.58 17.61
CA ARG A 278 16.12 -12.34 18.47
C ARG A 278 16.32 -12.72 19.93
N ASP A 279 17.18 -13.67 20.22
CA ASP A 279 17.42 -14.15 21.59
C ASP A 279 18.75 -14.89 21.67
N THR A 280 19.34 -14.94 22.86
CA THR A 280 20.65 -15.56 23.12
C THR A 280 20.64 -16.32 24.45
N ILE A 281 21.46 -17.37 24.54
CA ILE A 281 21.72 -18.06 25.80
C ILE A 281 23.14 -18.63 25.88
N PHE A 282 23.76 -18.57 27.06
CA PHE A 282 25.04 -19.23 27.31
C PHE A 282 24.88 -20.75 27.51
N SER A 283 25.88 -21.51 27.06
CA SER A 283 26.06 -22.91 27.47
C SER A 283 26.29 -23.01 28.98
N PRO A 284 25.97 -24.15 29.63
CA PRO A 284 26.18 -24.32 31.08
C PRO A 284 27.62 -24.11 31.56
N ASP A 285 28.61 -24.32 30.68
CA ASP A 285 30.03 -24.11 30.97
C ASP A 285 30.53 -22.71 30.61
N GLY A 286 29.67 -21.84 30.05
CA GLY A 286 29.99 -20.47 29.66
C GLY A 286 30.84 -20.33 28.40
N LYS A 287 31.19 -21.42 27.70
CA LYS A 287 32.11 -21.41 26.56
C LYS A 287 31.45 -21.11 25.22
N SER A 288 30.13 -21.22 25.11
CA SER A 288 29.41 -20.98 23.87
C SER A 288 28.18 -20.11 24.10
N ILE A 289 27.85 -19.30 23.10
CA ILE A 289 26.60 -18.57 22.99
C ILE A 289 25.77 -19.25 21.91
N PHE A 290 24.51 -19.55 22.22
CA PHE A 290 23.52 -20.00 21.26
C PHE A 290 22.57 -18.85 20.95
N SER A 291 22.30 -18.60 19.68
CA SER A 291 21.48 -17.49 19.19
C SER A 291 20.40 -17.97 18.25
N VAL A 292 19.22 -17.33 18.28
CA VAL A 292 18.11 -17.56 17.34
C VAL A 292 17.88 -16.34 16.47
N SER A 293 17.51 -16.54 15.21
CA SER A 293 17.32 -15.44 14.25
C SER A 293 16.14 -15.65 13.30
N ARG A 294 15.67 -14.54 12.74
CA ARG A 294 14.71 -14.52 11.62
C ARG A 294 15.21 -15.23 10.36
N ASP A 295 16.52 -15.46 10.23
CA ASP A 295 17.13 -16.28 9.19
C ASP A 295 16.79 -17.79 9.29
N LYS A 296 15.91 -18.14 10.23
CA LYS A 296 15.38 -19.48 10.51
C LYS A 296 16.39 -20.40 11.18
N THR A 297 17.45 -19.84 11.78
CA THR A 297 18.50 -20.63 12.41
C THR A 297 18.62 -20.48 13.91
N VAL A 298 19.18 -21.54 14.51
CA VAL A 298 19.85 -21.52 15.80
C VAL A 298 21.35 -21.68 15.52
N LYS A 299 22.19 -20.70 15.88
CA LYS A 299 23.65 -20.72 15.66
C LYS A 299 24.40 -20.88 16.98
N GLN A 300 25.56 -21.54 16.92
CA GLN A 300 26.51 -21.64 18.03
C GLN A 300 27.74 -20.79 17.72
N THR A 301 28.10 -19.93 18.66
CA THR A 301 29.31 -19.10 18.65
C THR A 301 30.18 -19.49 19.83
N ASP A 302 31.46 -19.73 19.58
CA ASP A 302 32.46 -19.91 20.64
C ASP A 302 32.83 -18.56 21.23
N PHE A 303 32.77 -18.45 22.56
CA PHE A 303 32.97 -17.19 23.27
C PHE A 303 34.42 -16.71 23.17
N ASP A 304 35.37 -17.54 23.56
CA ASP A 304 36.78 -17.15 23.71
C ASP A 304 37.44 -16.82 22.37
N THR A 305 37.08 -17.59 21.32
CA THR A 305 37.66 -17.38 19.98
C THR A 305 36.83 -16.46 19.10
N GLN A 306 35.63 -16.07 19.55
CA GLN A 306 34.64 -15.32 18.76
C GLN A 306 34.39 -15.98 17.40
N ARG A 307 34.34 -17.32 17.33
CA ARG A 307 34.16 -18.04 16.06
C ARG A 307 32.76 -18.63 15.95
N PHE A 308 32.18 -18.52 14.76
CA PHE A 308 31.01 -19.29 14.40
C PHE A 308 31.38 -20.78 14.31
N ILE A 309 30.71 -21.61 15.11
CA ILE A 309 30.96 -23.05 15.16
C ILE A 309 30.07 -23.80 14.17
N GLY A 310 28.79 -23.43 14.08
CA GLY A 310 27.84 -24.07 13.19
C GLY A 310 26.39 -23.81 13.55
N ASN A 311 25.49 -24.29 12.70
CA ASN A 311 24.06 -24.24 12.95
C ASN A 311 23.63 -25.49 13.75
N VAL A 312 22.88 -25.28 14.84
CA VAL A 312 22.14 -26.35 15.53
C VAL A 312 20.96 -26.78 14.66
N THR A 313 20.39 -25.84 13.90
CA THR A 313 19.36 -26.08 12.88
C THR A 313 19.93 -26.42 11.51
N THR A 314 19.22 -27.21 10.69
CA THR A 314 19.61 -27.47 9.31
C THR A 314 18.63 -26.79 8.34
N HIS A 315 19.14 -26.14 7.29
CA HIS A 315 18.32 -25.58 6.21
C HIS A 315 17.90 -26.69 5.24
N THR A 316 17.04 -27.61 5.68
CA THR A 316 16.38 -28.53 4.74
C THR A 316 15.08 -27.85 4.27
N PRO A 317 14.90 -27.61 2.96
CA PRO A 317 13.65 -27.06 2.42
C PRO A 317 12.43 -27.83 2.96
N GLY A 318 11.44 -27.11 3.48
CA GLY A 318 10.21 -27.68 4.04
C GLY A 318 10.27 -28.15 5.50
N VAL A 319 11.43 -28.17 6.17
CA VAL A 319 11.56 -28.66 7.57
C VAL A 319 11.42 -27.54 8.62
N LEU A 320 11.81 -26.31 8.29
CA LEU A 320 11.60 -25.13 9.16
C LEU A 320 10.77 -24.09 8.40
N GLN A 321 9.65 -23.67 8.99
CA GLN A 321 8.78 -22.65 8.42
C GLN A 321 8.92 -21.34 9.22
N GLY A 322 9.45 -20.30 8.58
CA GLY A 322 9.63 -18.97 9.19
C GLY A 322 10.76 -18.87 10.24
N GLY A 323 10.98 -17.65 10.74
CA GLY A 323 12.11 -17.27 11.60
C GLY A 323 12.01 -17.79 13.03
N MET A 324 13.15 -17.99 13.70
CA MET A 324 13.22 -18.38 15.12
C MET A 324 13.23 -17.13 16.00
N ILE A 325 12.51 -17.17 17.14
CA ILE A 325 12.23 -15.98 17.95
C ILE A 325 12.77 -16.12 19.38
N LYS A 326 12.56 -17.25 20.04
CA LYS A 326 12.91 -17.41 21.46
C LYS A 326 13.63 -18.72 21.74
N VAL A 327 14.57 -18.71 22.69
CA VAL A 327 15.33 -19.90 23.11
C VAL A 327 15.41 -20.01 24.63
N ALA A 328 15.26 -21.24 25.15
CA ALA A 328 15.47 -21.57 26.55
C ALA A 328 16.41 -22.78 26.68
N LYS A 329 17.23 -22.78 27.72
CA LYS A 329 18.17 -23.86 28.03
C LYS A 329 17.58 -24.79 29.08
N HIS A 330 17.72 -26.09 28.88
CA HIS A 330 17.34 -27.07 29.89
C HIS A 330 18.22 -26.89 31.15
N PRO A 331 17.66 -26.94 32.37
CA PRO A 331 18.41 -26.64 33.61
C PRO A 331 19.62 -27.56 33.83
N SER A 332 19.47 -28.86 33.54
CA SER A 332 20.50 -29.88 33.81
C SER A 332 21.07 -30.62 32.58
N ARG A 333 20.50 -30.41 31.38
CA ARG A 333 20.85 -31.15 30.15
C ARG A 333 21.36 -30.19 29.09
N GLN A 334 22.20 -30.69 28.19
CA GLN A 334 22.74 -29.93 27.05
C GLN A 334 21.70 -29.85 25.93
N GLU A 335 20.55 -29.24 26.24
CA GLU A 335 19.37 -29.18 25.37
C GLU A 335 18.80 -27.76 25.32
N LEU A 336 18.21 -27.42 24.17
CA LEU A 336 17.61 -26.13 23.84
C LEU A 336 16.16 -26.33 23.46
N LEU A 337 15.26 -25.56 24.06
CA LEU A 337 13.89 -25.38 23.59
C LEU A 337 13.82 -24.11 22.75
N VAL A 338 13.28 -24.22 21.54
CA VAL A 338 13.22 -23.11 20.59
C VAL A 338 11.78 -22.93 20.12
N GLY A 339 11.35 -21.68 20.06
CA GLY A 339 10.08 -21.26 19.48
C GLY A 339 10.30 -20.26 18.32
N GLY A 340 9.42 -20.31 17.32
CA GLY A 340 9.50 -19.44 16.15
C GLY A 340 8.17 -19.26 15.44
N ALA A 341 8.23 -18.81 14.20
CA ALA A 341 7.07 -18.40 13.41
C ALA A 341 6.14 -19.55 12.97
N ASP A 342 6.57 -20.80 13.05
CA ASP A 342 5.74 -21.98 12.72
C ASP A 342 4.79 -22.43 13.84
N GLY A 343 4.79 -21.74 14.99
CA GLY A 343 3.91 -22.08 16.10
C GLY A 343 4.29 -23.36 16.85
N LYS A 344 5.40 -24.01 16.49
CA LYS A 344 5.77 -25.32 17.02
C LYS A 344 7.00 -25.24 17.91
N PRO A 345 6.87 -25.49 19.22
CA PRO A 345 8.04 -25.61 20.09
C PRO A 345 8.86 -26.82 19.64
N LYS A 346 10.19 -26.71 19.68
CA LYS A 346 11.09 -27.81 19.30
C LYS A 346 12.25 -27.92 20.28
N LEU A 347 12.58 -29.16 20.63
CA LEU A 347 13.69 -29.49 21.51
C LEU A 347 14.89 -29.94 20.67
N PHE A 348 16.06 -29.34 20.90
CA PHE A 348 17.31 -29.63 20.23
C PHE A 348 18.41 -29.99 21.22
N LYS A 349 19.39 -30.79 20.78
CA LYS A 349 20.67 -30.93 21.46
C LYS A 349 21.52 -29.66 21.24
N MET A 350 22.30 -29.27 22.24
CA MET A 350 23.38 -28.28 22.10
C MET A 350 24.57 -28.90 21.37
N ALA A 351 24.37 -29.23 20.09
CA ALA A 351 25.39 -29.81 19.23
C ALA A 351 25.19 -29.33 17.79
N THR A 352 26.29 -29.20 17.06
CA THR A 352 26.31 -28.83 15.65
C THR A 352 26.72 -30.06 14.82
N LYS A 353 25.72 -30.71 14.22
CA LYS A 353 25.92 -31.88 13.33
C LYS A 353 25.34 -31.62 11.95
N ALA A 354 26.03 -32.09 10.92
CA ALA A 354 25.57 -32.03 9.54
C ALA A 354 24.30 -32.87 9.33
N ALA A 355 23.40 -32.39 8.47
CA ALA A 355 22.16 -33.08 8.13
C ALA A 355 22.43 -34.49 7.57
N PRO A 356 21.61 -35.49 7.93
CA PRO A 356 21.70 -36.81 7.30
C PRO A 356 21.28 -36.72 5.82
N ALA A 357 21.81 -37.61 4.98
CA ALA A 357 21.50 -37.65 3.54
C ALA A 357 20.00 -37.85 3.24
N SER A 358 19.23 -38.40 4.18
CA SER A 358 17.78 -38.57 4.11
C SER A 358 16.97 -37.29 4.37
N GLY A 359 17.63 -36.17 4.68
CA GLY A 359 16.97 -34.93 5.10
C GLY A 359 16.62 -34.89 6.59
N GLY A 360 16.34 -33.68 7.10
CA GLY A 360 15.98 -33.43 8.50
C GLY A 360 17.10 -32.79 9.32
N ASN A 361 16.84 -32.61 10.62
CA ASN A 361 17.79 -32.02 11.57
C ASN A 361 18.29 -33.08 12.58
N PRO A 362 19.59 -33.45 12.56
CA PRO A 362 20.16 -34.48 13.43
C PRO A 362 20.23 -34.08 14.91
N ASN A 363 20.08 -32.78 15.20
CA ASN A 363 20.12 -32.24 16.55
C ASN A 363 18.71 -32.10 17.14
N GLN A 364 17.65 -32.19 16.32
CA GLN A 364 16.27 -32.17 16.80
C GLN A 364 15.96 -33.45 17.57
N ILE A 365 15.56 -33.29 18.84
CA ILE A 365 15.12 -34.37 19.71
C ILE A 365 13.63 -34.59 19.52
N ARG A 366 12.86 -33.50 19.49
CA ARG A 366 11.39 -33.54 19.52
C ARG A 366 10.77 -32.29 18.93
N GLU A 367 9.59 -32.45 18.35
CA GLU A 367 8.64 -31.40 18.02
C GLU A 367 7.40 -31.57 18.89
N TYR A 368 6.88 -30.48 19.44
CA TYR A 368 5.67 -30.47 20.27
C TYR A 368 4.46 -30.01 19.44
N TYR A 369 3.26 -30.14 20.01
CA TYR A 369 2.03 -29.71 19.34
C TYR A 369 2.06 -28.21 19.04
N ALA A 370 1.51 -27.81 17.89
CA ALA A 370 1.49 -26.43 17.41
C ALA A 370 0.50 -25.55 18.21
N LEU A 371 0.93 -24.36 18.59
CA LEU A 371 0.05 -23.29 19.07
C LEU A 371 -0.39 -22.43 17.87
N PRO A 372 -1.55 -21.75 17.93
CA PRO A 372 -1.95 -20.79 16.92
C PRO A 372 -0.92 -19.65 16.79
N GLY A 373 -0.48 -19.37 15.57
CA GLY A 373 0.42 -18.25 15.26
C GLY A 373 1.88 -18.47 15.67
N ARG A 374 2.57 -17.37 15.96
CA ARG A 374 4.03 -17.36 16.22
C ARG A 374 4.32 -17.55 17.70
N LEU A 375 5.40 -18.26 18.02
CA LEU A 375 5.87 -18.40 19.40
C LEU A 375 6.81 -17.28 19.77
N PHE A 376 6.43 -16.48 20.77
CA PHE A 376 7.26 -15.38 21.28
C PHE A 376 7.94 -15.73 22.60
N ALA A 377 7.44 -16.74 23.32
CA ALA A 377 7.98 -17.14 24.61
C ALA A 377 8.10 -18.66 24.71
N VAL A 378 9.20 -19.13 25.30
CA VAL A 378 9.41 -20.52 25.71
C VAL A 378 10.13 -20.57 27.05
N ALA A 379 9.82 -21.56 27.88
CA ALA A 379 10.45 -21.73 29.19
C ALA A 379 10.49 -23.20 29.63
N PHE A 380 11.39 -23.52 30.56
CA PHE A 380 11.43 -24.80 31.26
C PHE A 380 10.99 -24.64 32.72
N SER A 381 10.40 -25.69 33.30
CA SER A 381 10.33 -25.81 34.75
C SER A 381 11.75 -25.90 35.35
N PRO A 382 11.95 -25.53 36.63
CA PRO A 382 13.28 -25.56 37.26
C PRO A 382 13.94 -26.95 37.28
N ASP A 383 13.14 -28.01 37.31
CA ASP A 383 13.61 -29.40 37.19
C ASP A 383 13.79 -29.88 35.73
N GLY A 384 13.24 -29.13 34.77
CA GLY A 384 13.28 -29.41 33.33
C GLY A 384 12.29 -30.50 32.87
N ASN A 385 11.47 -31.03 33.77
CA ASN A 385 10.50 -32.07 33.44
C ASN A 385 9.36 -31.54 32.57
N TRP A 386 9.03 -30.26 32.71
CA TRP A 386 8.00 -29.58 31.94
C TRP A 386 8.58 -28.42 31.13
N CYS A 387 7.93 -28.12 30.01
CA CYS A 387 8.22 -26.94 29.22
C CYS A 387 6.94 -26.23 28.79
N TYR A 388 7.06 -24.93 28.53
CA TYR A 388 5.94 -24.04 28.23
C TYR A 388 6.23 -23.22 26.98
N ALA A 389 5.17 -22.87 26.26
CA ALA A 389 5.22 -21.98 25.11
C ALA A 389 4.05 -20.99 25.14
N GLY A 390 4.31 -19.76 24.67
CA GLY A 390 3.35 -18.68 24.52
C GLY A 390 3.31 -18.20 23.07
N SER A 391 2.12 -17.99 22.52
CA SER A 391 1.92 -17.61 21.12
C SER A 391 1.01 -16.38 20.94
N SER A 392 1.03 -15.82 19.73
CA SER A 392 0.12 -14.78 19.27
C SER A 392 -0.28 -14.99 17.80
N LEU A 393 -1.56 -14.79 17.49
CA LEU A 393 -2.15 -14.75 16.16
C LEU A 393 -3.32 -13.76 16.14
N ASP A 394 -3.23 -12.70 15.33
CA ASP A 394 -4.29 -11.70 15.15
C ASP A 394 -4.74 -11.08 16.49
N GLY A 395 -3.78 -10.74 17.35
CA GLY A 395 -4.04 -10.19 18.69
C GLY A 395 -4.49 -11.22 19.74
N ALA A 396 -4.83 -12.45 19.36
CA ALA A 396 -5.19 -13.53 20.27
C ALA A 396 -3.99 -14.41 20.63
N GLY A 397 -3.86 -14.82 21.90
CA GLY A 397 -2.76 -15.63 22.37
C GLY A 397 -3.15 -16.98 22.95
N GLN A 398 -2.16 -17.86 23.08
CA GLN A 398 -2.29 -19.14 23.79
C GLN A 398 -1.04 -19.40 24.64
N VAL A 399 -1.24 -19.95 25.83
CA VAL A 399 -0.16 -20.57 26.63
C VAL A 399 -0.39 -22.07 26.70
N ARG A 400 0.66 -22.86 26.53
CA ARG A 400 0.58 -24.32 26.55
C ARG A 400 1.74 -24.94 27.31
N GLY A 401 1.43 -25.94 28.14
CA GLY A 401 2.41 -26.72 28.91
C GLY A 401 2.55 -28.14 28.38
N PHE A 402 3.77 -28.68 28.43
CA PHE A 402 4.11 -30.02 27.96
C PHE A 402 5.03 -30.74 28.95
N GLU A 403 4.93 -32.07 28.99
CA GLU A 403 5.99 -32.92 29.51
C GLU A 403 7.15 -32.94 28.51
N THR A 404 8.34 -32.50 28.93
CA THR A 404 9.51 -32.29 28.07
C THR A 404 9.89 -33.57 27.31
N ASP A 405 9.98 -34.70 28.01
CA ASP A 405 10.54 -35.92 27.43
C ASP A 405 9.57 -36.66 26.53
N SER A 406 8.27 -36.68 26.86
CA SER A 406 7.25 -37.39 26.09
C SER A 406 6.61 -36.53 25.00
N GLY A 407 6.64 -35.21 25.15
CA GLY A 407 5.89 -34.27 24.31
C GLY A 407 4.39 -34.20 24.61
N LYS A 408 3.93 -34.90 25.65
CA LYS A 408 2.52 -34.93 26.02
C LYS A 408 2.09 -33.56 26.52
N GLU A 409 0.97 -33.06 25.99
CA GLU A 409 0.32 -31.85 26.50
C GLU A 409 -0.15 -32.07 27.94
N LEU A 410 0.19 -31.11 28.81
CA LEU A 410 -0.30 -31.04 30.18
C LEU A 410 -1.63 -30.29 30.22
N TRP A 411 -1.66 -29.11 29.60
CA TRP A 411 -2.79 -28.19 29.55
C TRP A 411 -2.58 -27.13 28.48
N LYS A 412 -3.66 -26.45 28.11
CA LYS A 412 -3.67 -25.25 27.27
C LYS A 412 -4.55 -24.17 27.88
N LEU A 413 -4.20 -22.91 27.63
CA LEU A 413 -4.92 -21.72 28.07
C LEU A 413 -5.07 -20.76 26.88
N ASP A 414 -6.29 -20.58 26.41
CA ASP A 414 -6.64 -19.68 25.31
C ASP A 414 -6.92 -18.27 25.87
N LEU A 415 -6.31 -17.24 25.28
CA LEU A 415 -6.41 -15.82 25.69
C LEU A 415 -6.80 -14.96 24.47
N PRO A 416 -8.10 -14.90 24.11
CA PRO A 416 -8.54 -14.26 22.87
C PRO A 416 -8.27 -12.75 22.81
N GLU A 417 -8.16 -12.12 23.98
CA GLU A 417 -7.98 -10.67 24.12
C GLU A 417 -6.50 -10.25 24.13
N SER A 418 -5.54 -11.19 24.09
CA SER A 418 -4.12 -10.83 24.19
C SER A 418 -3.14 -11.87 23.64
N GLY A 419 -2.30 -11.43 22.71
CA GLY A 419 -1.10 -12.13 22.29
C GLY A 419 -0.08 -12.28 23.41
N ILE A 420 0.57 -13.45 23.52
CA ILE A 420 1.52 -13.74 24.60
C ILE A 420 2.96 -13.60 24.11
N PHE A 421 3.68 -12.64 24.68
CA PHE A 421 5.06 -12.31 24.30
C PHE A 421 6.10 -12.74 25.33
N ALA A 422 5.71 -12.90 26.60
CA ALA A 422 6.62 -13.22 27.68
C ALA A 422 6.10 -14.36 28.57
N LEU A 423 7.02 -15.24 28.99
CA LEU A 423 6.80 -16.28 30.00
C LEU A 423 7.98 -16.33 30.97
N ALA A 424 7.71 -16.53 32.25
CA ALA A 424 8.73 -16.79 33.26
C ALA A 424 8.22 -17.82 34.28
N VAL A 425 9.03 -18.82 34.61
CA VAL A 425 8.68 -19.84 35.62
C VAL A 425 9.34 -19.48 36.93
N ARG A 426 8.57 -19.49 38.02
CA ARG A 426 9.08 -19.21 39.35
C ARG A 426 10.06 -20.32 39.77
N PRO A 427 11.16 -20.03 40.48
CA PRO A 427 12.16 -21.03 40.88
C PRO A 427 11.63 -22.20 41.72
N ASP A 428 10.47 -22.04 42.40
CA ASP A 428 9.80 -23.13 43.13
C ASP A 428 9.08 -24.14 42.20
N GLY A 429 8.92 -23.80 40.92
CA GLY A 429 8.26 -24.62 39.89
C GLY A 429 6.74 -24.62 39.93
N ASN A 430 6.11 -23.91 40.87
CA ASN A 430 4.66 -23.97 41.09
C ASN A 430 3.89 -22.91 40.31
N GLN A 431 4.56 -21.84 39.88
CA GLN A 431 3.91 -20.70 39.23
C GLN A 431 4.62 -20.33 37.91
N LEU A 432 3.82 -20.00 36.91
CA LEU A 432 4.22 -19.46 35.61
C LEU A 432 3.61 -18.07 35.46
N ALA A 433 4.42 -17.04 35.22
CA ALA A 433 3.96 -15.73 34.82
C ALA A 433 3.84 -15.65 33.29
N ALA A 434 2.76 -15.07 32.79
CA ALA A 434 2.52 -14.82 31.36
C ALA A 434 1.99 -13.41 31.12
N ALA A 435 2.51 -12.74 30.09
CA ALA A 435 2.08 -11.40 29.68
C ALA A 435 2.36 -11.15 28.19
N GLY A 436 1.82 -10.07 27.64
CA GLY A 436 2.04 -9.71 26.25
C GLY A 436 1.37 -8.41 25.83
N ALA A 437 0.57 -8.46 24.77
CA ALA A 437 0.08 -7.29 24.05
C ALA A 437 -0.80 -6.34 24.89
N ASP A 438 -1.55 -6.88 25.87
CA ASP A 438 -2.46 -6.11 26.71
C ASP A 438 -1.80 -5.50 27.96
N GLY A 439 -0.51 -5.79 28.16
CA GLY A 439 0.28 -5.37 29.31
C GLY A 439 -0.09 -6.01 30.65
N LEU A 440 -1.07 -6.92 30.70
CA LEU A 440 -1.49 -7.55 31.94
C LEU A 440 -0.64 -8.77 32.27
N ILE A 441 -0.25 -8.90 33.54
CA ILE A 441 0.51 -10.05 34.04
C ILE A 441 -0.44 -11.05 34.67
N ARG A 442 -0.34 -12.31 34.22
CA ARG A 442 -1.13 -13.44 34.70
C ARG A 442 -0.22 -14.40 35.44
N LEU A 443 -0.56 -14.70 36.68
CA LEU A 443 0.10 -15.74 37.47
C LEU A 443 -0.69 -17.03 37.34
N ILE A 444 -0.08 -18.05 36.76
CA ILE A 444 -0.70 -19.32 36.36
C ILE A 444 -0.11 -20.43 37.22
N ASP A 445 -0.95 -21.31 37.74
CA ASP A 445 -0.50 -22.55 38.37
C ASP A 445 0.18 -23.44 37.31
N ALA A 446 1.47 -23.70 37.49
CA ALA A 446 2.31 -24.33 36.48
C ALA A 446 1.86 -25.77 36.13
N ALA A 447 1.27 -26.47 37.10
CA ALA A 447 0.82 -27.85 36.94
C ALA A 447 -0.53 -27.97 36.22
N SER A 448 -1.47 -27.05 36.48
CA SER A 448 -2.85 -27.14 35.99
C SER A 448 -3.21 -26.14 34.89
N GLY A 449 -2.40 -25.11 34.66
CA GLY A 449 -2.68 -24.06 33.68
C GLY A 449 -3.76 -23.06 34.13
N LYS A 450 -4.20 -23.12 35.39
CA LYS A 450 -5.24 -22.22 35.92
C LYS A 450 -4.64 -20.88 36.30
N ILE A 451 -5.28 -19.79 35.86
CA ILE A 451 -4.94 -18.42 36.29
C ILE A 451 -5.32 -18.27 37.77
N ALA A 452 -4.33 -18.00 38.62
CA ALA A 452 -4.52 -17.67 40.03
C ALA A 452 -4.84 -16.18 40.20
N THR A 453 -4.09 -15.31 39.52
CA THR A 453 -4.23 -13.84 39.62
C THR A 453 -3.94 -13.21 38.26
N THR A 454 -4.63 -12.12 37.93
CA THR A 454 -4.29 -11.21 36.83
C THR A 454 -4.25 -9.79 37.38
N PHE A 455 -3.22 -9.03 37.02
CA PHE A 455 -3.04 -7.66 37.52
C PHE A 455 -2.32 -6.78 36.51
N ASN A 456 -2.48 -5.47 36.65
CA ASN A 456 -1.78 -4.46 35.87
C ASN A 456 -0.46 -4.11 36.60
N PRO A 457 0.71 -4.18 35.93
CA PRO A 457 1.97 -3.81 36.55
C PRO A 457 2.14 -2.29 36.76
N VAL A 458 1.24 -1.45 36.20
CA VAL A 458 1.31 0.01 36.30
C VAL A 458 0.06 0.64 36.89
N ASP A 459 0.24 1.78 37.55
CA ASP A 459 -0.84 2.69 37.89
C ASP A 459 -1.22 3.52 36.66
N LEU A 460 -2.52 3.55 36.32
CA LEU A 460 -3.02 4.33 35.19
C LEU A 460 -3.53 5.70 35.66
N GLU A 461 -3.24 6.74 34.89
CA GLU A 461 -3.85 8.06 35.09
C GLU A 461 -5.36 7.98 34.82
N VAL A 462 -6.18 8.44 35.77
CA VAL A 462 -7.64 8.43 35.65
C VAL A 462 -8.07 9.68 34.87
N GLY A 463 -8.40 9.51 33.59
CA GLY A 463 -8.91 10.54 32.69
C GLY A 463 -9.23 9.94 31.31
N GLU A 464 -10.35 10.35 30.72
CA GLU A 464 -11.08 9.74 29.59
C GLU A 464 -10.22 8.97 28.56
N LEU A 465 -10.17 7.65 28.71
CA LEU A 465 -10.24 6.76 27.56
C LEU A 465 -11.71 6.38 27.38
N PRO A 466 -12.28 6.42 26.17
CA PRO A 466 -13.64 5.94 25.94
C PRO A 466 -13.70 4.48 26.38
N SER A 467 -14.52 4.20 27.39
CA SER A 467 -14.67 2.88 27.99
C SER A 467 -14.94 1.84 26.91
N VAL A 468 -14.07 0.83 26.79
CA VAL A 468 -14.43 -0.43 26.14
C VAL A 468 -15.33 -1.17 27.14
N ALA A 469 -16.64 -1.12 26.94
CA ALA A 469 -17.56 -1.96 27.68
C ALA A 469 -17.73 -3.30 26.95
N PRO A 470 -17.41 -4.43 27.59
CA PRO A 470 -17.72 -5.75 27.06
C PRO A 470 -19.16 -6.11 27.43
N GLU A 471 -20.13 -5.95 26.52
CA GLU A 471 -21.45 -6.60 26.69
C GLU A 471 -22.31 -6.54 25.41
N GLN A 472 -22.01 -7.44 24.45
CA GLN A 472 -23.06 -8.07 23.65
C GLN A 472 -23.70 -9.17 24.51
N GLN A 473 -24.62 -8.80 25.41
CA GLN A 473 -25.61 -9.73 25.96
C GLN A 473 -26.77 -8.98 26.61
N ALA A 474 -27.91 -8.96 25.91
CA ALA A 474 -29.30 -8.82 26.39
C ALA A 474 -30.09 -7.75 25.63
N ALA A 475 -31.04 -8.25 24.84
CA ALA A 475 -32.03 -7.47 24.12
C ALA A 475 -33.12 -6.89 25.05
N THR A 476 -33.78 -5.85 24.55
CA THR A 476 -35.15 -5.37 24.84
C THR A 476 -35.43 -4.49 26.09
N ALA A 477 -36.25 -3.47 25.81
CA ALA A 477 -37.03 -2.57 26.68
C ALA A 477 -36.31 -1.28 27.15
N ALA A 478 -36.87 -0.07 27.07
CA ALA A 478 -38.11 0.46 26.52
C ALA A 478 -38.03 2.00 26.50
N THR A 479 -38.59 2.61 25.44
CA THR A 479 -39.36 3.87 25.39
C THR A 479 -39.02 5.03 26.34
N ALA A 480 -38.61 6.14 25.70
CA ALA A 480 -39.24 7.47 25.72
C ALA A 480 -39.78 8.04 27.04
N ALA A 481 -39.32 9.26 27.41
CA ALA A 481 -40.17 10.44 27.58
C ALA A 481 -39.40 11.70 28.07
N THR A 482 -39.75 12.84 27.45
CA THR A 482 -39.91 14.22 27.99
C THR A 482 -38.67 14.98 28.51
N LEU A 483 -38.20 16.05 27.84
CA LEU A 483 -38.73 17.44 27.79
C LEU A 483 -38.91 18.08 29.18
N GLU A 484 -38.06 19.06 29.51
CA GLU A 484 -38.44 20.48 29.65
C GLU A 484 -37.25 21.34 30.13
N THR A 485 -37.10 22.47 29.45
CA THR A 485 -36.30 23.69 29.73
C THR A 485 -36.85 24.39 31.01
N PRO A 486 -36.45 25.61 31.48
CA PRO A 486 -35.70 26.66 30.76
C PRO A 486 -34.84 27.66 31.59
N LEU A 487 -34.18 28.55 30.82
CA LEU A 487 -33.92 29.98 31.08
C LEU A 487 -33.00 30.42 32.22
N GLU A 488 -31.98 31.19 31.84
CA GLU A 488 -31.77 32.63 32.18
C GLU A 488 -30.26 32.93 32.09
N ASP A 489 -29.76 34.09 31.70
CA ASP A 489 -30.19 35.20 30.84
C ASP A 489 -28.96 36.13 30.80
N GLU A 490 -28.75 36.78 29.66
CA GLU A 490 -28.18 38.13 29.49
C GLU A 490 -26.85 38.51 30.20
N SER A 491 -25.84 39.06 29.52
CA SER A 491 -25.93 40.04 28.45
C SER A 491 -24.56 40.67 28.13
N LYS A 492 -24.38 41.00 26.83
CA LYS A 492 -23.83 42.26 26.25
C LYS A 492 -22.34 42.58 26.56
N VAL A 493 -21.49 43.01 25.62
CA VAL A 493 -21.57 44.16 24.70
C VAL A 493 -20.44 43.94 23.67
N GLU A 494 -20.73 43.82 22.36
CA GLU A 494 -20.58 44.84 21.29
C GLU A 494 -19.17 45.44 21.12
N VAL A 495 -18.69 45.84 19.94
CA VAL A 495 -18.97 45.68 18.50
C VAL A 495 -17.81 46.46 17.85
N ALA A 496 -17.35 45.95 16.71
CA ALA A 496 -16.69 46.59 15.57
C ALA A 496 -15.99 47.97 15.72
N VAL A 497 -14.93 48.17 14.93
CA VAL A 497 -15.00 49.10 13.79
C VAL A 497 -13.71 49.00 12.97
N ALA A 498 -13.94 48.99 11.65
CA ALA A 498 -12.97 49.04 10.55
C ALA A 498 -12.13 50.34 10.53
N ILE A 499 -11.26 50.46 9.51
CA ILE A 499 -10.99 51.63 8.63
C ILE A 499 -9.61 51.36 7.98
N ALA A 500 -9.57 50.81 6.76
CA ALA A 500 -9.38 51.49 5.47
C ALA A 500 -7.91 51.86 5.15
N PRO A 501 -7.52 51.82 3.87
CA PRO A 501 -7.23 53.11 3.24
C PRO A 501 -7.86 53.31 1.86
N ALA A 502 -7.79 54.57 1.44
CA ALA A 502 -8.64 55.28 0.51
C ALA A 502 -8.20 55.20 -0.97
N ALA A 503 -9.16 55.61 -1.81
CA ALA A 503 -9.18 55.70 -3.26
C ALA A 503 -8.39 56.87 -3.86
N ASP A 504 -8.04 56.73 -5.14
CA ASP A 504 -8.29 57.63 -6.29
C ASP A 504 -7.40 57.11 -7.46
N GLU A 505 -7.82 56.95 -8.71
CA GLU A 505 -8.77 57.69 -9.54
C GLU A 505 -9.63 56.75 -10.40
N VAL A 506 -10.92 57.10 -10.46
CA VAL A 506 -11.91 56.57 -11.37
C VAL A 506 -11.70 57.20 -12.75
N VAL A 507 -11.33 56.38 -13.75
CA VAL A 507 -11.59 56.73 -15.15
C VAL A 507 -12.99 56.23 -15.49
N ILE A 508 -13.94 57.17 -15.54
CA ILE A 508 -15.31 56.90 -16.01
C ILE A 508 -15.23 56.66 -17.52
N LEU A 509 -15.31 55.39 -17.92
CA LEU A 509 -15.90 55.02 -19.20
C LEU A 509 -17.38 54.72 -18.96
N GLN A 510 -18.24 55.63 -19.40
CA GLN A 510 -19.65 55.31 -19.56
C GLN A 510 -19.80 54.26 -20.66
N THR A 511 -20.13 53.04 -20.27
CA THR A 511 -20.83 52.04 -21.09
C THR A 511 -21.95 51.49 -20.20
N SER A 512 -23.17 52.03 -20.27
CA SER A 512 -24.23 51.61 -21.18
C SER A 512 -24.56 50.12 -21.09
N ALA A 513 -25.78 49.86 -20.62
CA ALA A 513 -26.55 48.62 -20.67
C ALA A 513 -26.12 47.49 -19.71
N GLU A 514 -27.12 47.06 -18.93
CA GLU A 514 -27.26 45.69 -18.42
C GLU A 514 -26.93 44.70 -19.54
N GLU A 515 -25.72 44.15 -19.57
CA GLU A 515 -25.46 42.89 -20.27
C GLU A 515 -25.70 41.78 -19.25
N SER A 516 -26.70 40.96 -19.54
CA SER A 516 -26.98 39.74 -18.81
C SER A 516 -25.74 38.87 -18.76
N VAL A 517 -25.36 38.45 -17.56
CA VAL A 517 -24.38 37.37 -17.36
C VAL A 517 -24.91 36.13 -18.08
N ASP A 518 -24.31 35.78 -19.23
CA ASP A 518 -24.80 34.73 -20.14
C ASP A 518 -24.32 33.32 -19.71
N PHE A 519 -24.36 33.04 -18.41
CA PHE A 519 -24.11 31.71 -17.86
C PHE A 519 -25.00 31.41 -16.64
N GLU A 520 -25.20 30.14 -16.33
CA GLU A 520 -25.85 29.63 -15.10
C GLU A 520 -24.78 29.02 -14.18
N LEU A 521 -24.65 29.51 -12.95
CA LEU A 521 -23.76 28.93 -11.94
C LEU A 521 -24.39 27.64 -11.35
N LYS A 522 -23.68 26.52 -11.42
CA LYS A 522 -24.06 25.25 -10.77
C LYS A 522 -23.00 24.80 -9.78
N VAL A 523 -23.44 24.22 -8.67
CA VAL A 523 -22.56 23.70 -7.62
C VAL A 523 -22.91 22.24 -7.33
N LEU A 524 -21.89 21.39 -7.24
CA LEU A 524 -22.00 20.01 -6.82
C LEU A 524 -21.15 19.76 -5.56
N PRO A 525 -21.64 18.98 -4.58
CA PRO A 525 -23.01 18.48 -4.50
C PRO A 525 -24.03 19.60 -4.23
N GLU A 526 -25.30 19.30 -4.51
CA GLU A 526 -26.42 20.23 -4.27
C GLU A 526 -26.76 20.37 -2.77
N SER A 527 -26.33 19.41 -1.94
CA SER A 527 -26.43 19.44 -0.48
C SER A 527 -25.32 18.61 0.15
N LEU A 528 -24.95 18.93 1.40
CA LEU A 528 -23.96 18.20 2.18
C LEU A 528 -24.55 17.67 3.49
N ARG A 529 -24.19 16.44 3.83
CA ARG A 529 -24.39 15.87 5.16
C ARG A 529 -23.06 15.26 5.60
N ILE A 530 -22.54 15.71 6.74
CA ILE A 530 -21.33 15.18 7.35
C ILE A 530 -21.64 14.77 8.77
N ASP A 531 -21.40 13.51 9.11
CA ASP A 531 -21.65 12.95 10.44
C ASP A 531 -20.39 12.48 11.17
N ARG A 532 -19.21 12.72 10.58
CA ARG A 532 -17.92 12.32 11.15
C ARG A 532 -16.89 13.45 11.10
N PRO A 533 -16.12 13.66 12.18
CA PRO A 533 -15.21 14.81 12.32
C PRO A 533 -14.02 14.76 11.35
N ILE A 534 -13.69 13.59 10.81
CA ILE A 534 -12.59 13.42 9.86
C ILE A 534 -13.02 13.59 8.39
N ASP A 535 -14.32 13.58 8.11
CA ASP A 535 -14.82 13.72 6.75
C ASP A 535 -14.74 15.16 6.26
N LYS A 536 -14.45 15.30 4.97
CA LYS A 536 -14.43 16.57 4.25
C LYS A 536 -15.28 16.42 3.01
N ALA A 537 -15.71 17.53 2.42
CA ALA A 537 -16.45 17.48 1.17
C ALA A 537 -15.89 18.48 0.17
N GLN A 538 -15.66 18.04 -1.06
CA GLN A 538 -15.20 18.89 -2.13
C GLN A 538 -16.40 19.42 -2.93
N LEU A 539 -16.47 20.75 -3.05
CA LEU A 539 -17.40 21.45 -3.91
C LEU A 539 -16.80 21.58 -5.31
N LEU A 540 -17.65 21.47 -6.33
CA LEU A 540 -17.33 21.81 -7.72
C LEU A 540 -18.30 22.90 -8.16
N ALA A 541 -17.80 24.08 -8.52
CA ALA A 541 -18.60 25.14 -9.12
C ALA A 541 -18.33 25.20 -10.63
N SER A 542 -19.40 25.24 -11.43
CA SER A 542 -19.32 25.31 -12.89
C SER A 542 -20.17 26.44 -13.44
N ALA A 543 -19.60 27.25 -14.32
CA ALA A 543 -20.33 28.21 -15.12
C ALA A 543 -20.81 27.53 -16.41
N LEU A 544 -22.13 27.46 -16.61
CA LEU A 544 -22.78 26.89 -17.80
C LEU A 544 -23.22 28.00 -18.74
N SER A 545 -22.54 28.18 -19.86
CA SER A 545 -22.87 29.21 -20.84
C SER A 545 -24.15 28.86 -21.63
N SER A 546 -24.75 29.85 -22.28
CA SER A 546 -25.94 29.68 -23.13
C SER A 546 -25.76 28.71 -24.32
N ASP A 547 -24.53 28.55 -24.81
CA ASP A 547 -24.14 27.59 -25.85
C ASP A 547 -23.96 26.15 -25.34
N GLY A 548 -24.19 25.92 -24.04
CA GLY A 548 -24.07 24.62 -23.39
C GLY A 548 -22.66 24.27 -22.91
N SER A 549 -21.65 25.12 -23.15
CA SER A 549 -20.29 24.93 -22.63
C SER A 549 -20.27 25.05 -21.11
N LYS A 550 -19.45 24.20 -20.46
CA LYS A 550 -19.25 24.21 -19.01
C LYS A 550 -17.81 24.54 -18.70
N ARG A 551 -17.58 25.52 -17.83
CA ARG A 551 -16.25 25.90 -17.35
C ARG A 551 -16.17 25.71 -15.84
N ASP A 552 -15.07 25.11 -15.39
CA ASP A 552 -14.74 25.06 -13.96
C ASP A 552 -14.43 26.48 -13.45
N VAL A 553 -15.18 26.90 -12.43
CA VAL A 553 -15.02 28.18 -11.73
C VAL A 553 -14.85 27.99 -10.23
N THR A 554 -14.62 26.76 -9.77
CA THR A 554 -14.54 26.38 -8.34
C THR A 554 -13.56 27.23 -7.54
N ARG A 555 -12.51 27.73 -8.18
CA ARG A 555 -11.46 28.57 -7.56
C ARG A 555 -11.61 30.06 -7.85
N ASN A 556 -12.61 30.43 -8.63
CA ASN A 556 -12.92 31.80 -9.02
C ASN A 556 -14.17 32.35 -8.31
N VAL A 557 -14.90 31.49 -7.60
CA VAL A 557 -16.08 31.87 -6.81
C VAL A 557 -15.69 32.35 -5.40
N ALA A 558 -16.54 33.16 -4.80
CA ALA A 558 -16.49 33.48 -3.38
C ALA A 558 -17.32 32.48 -2.58
N TYR A 559 -16.76 31.94 -1.49
CA TYR A 559 -17.46 31.05 -0.56
C TYR A 559 -17.80 31.80 0.74
N GLN A 560 -19.03 31.62 1.21
CA GLN A 560 -19.47 32.07 2.53
C GLN A 560 -20.25 30.94 3.21
N VAL A 561 -19.88 30.61 4.45
CA VAL A 561 -20.61 29.59 5.24
C VAL A 561 -21.52 30.28 6.24
N GLU A 562 -22.80 29.91 6.22
CA GLU A 562 -23.82 30.34 7.17
C GLU A 562 -24.13 29.22 8.17
N GLY A 563 -24.47 29.57 9.41
CA GLY A 563 -24.86 28.60 10.45
C GLY A 563 -23.71 28.08 11.34
N ASN A 564 -22.48 28.60 11.18
CA ASN A 564 -21.29 28.23 11.98
C ASN A 564 -20.96 26.72 11.97
N VAL A 565 -21.31 26.03 10.88
CA VAL A 565 -21.15 24.57 10.75
C VAL A 565 -19.75 24.14 10.28
N GLY A 566 -18.97 25.05 9.69
CA GLY A 566 -17.64 24.75 9.17
C GLY A 566 -17.05 25.85 8.29
N THR A 567 -15.95 25.55 7.61
CA THR A 567 -15.24 26.47 6.72
C THR A 567 -15.02 25.86 5.33
N VAL A 568 -14.89 26.71 4.31
CA VAL A 568 -14.57 26.30 2.93
C VAL A 568 -13.25 26.93 2.50
N SER A 569 -12.32 26.12 2.01
CA SER A 569 -11.05 26.61 1.44
C SER A 569 -11.25 27.27 0.07
N ALA A 570 -10.25 28.02 -0.41
CA ALA A 570 -10.27 28.61 -1.75
C ALA A 570 -10.40 27.57 -2.89
N ASN A 571 -10.01 26.33 -2.63
CA ASN A 571 -10.17 25.20 -3.54
C ASN A 571 -11.51 24.47 -3.35
N GLY A 572 -12.49 25.06 -2.68
CA GLY A 572 -13.83 24.46 -2.54
C GLY A 572 -13.92 23.27 -1.59
N VAL A 573 -12.92 23.00 -0.75
CA VAL A 573 -13.01 21.93 0.26
C VAL A 573 -13.67 22.46 1.52
N PHE A 574 -14.83 21.90 1.88
CA PHE A 574 -15.54 22.11 3.13
C PHE A 574 -14.98 21.22 4.25
N VAL A 575 -14.70 21.81 5.40
CA VAL A 575 -14.26 21.14 6.64
C VAL A 575 -15.29 21.44 7.72
N PRO A 576 -15.90 20.42 8.36
CA PRO A 576 -16.87 20.64 9.42
C PRO A 576 -16.20 21.12 10.71
N GLU A 577 -16.88 21.96 11.48
CA GLU A 577 -16.36 22.48 12.76
C GLU A 577 -17.34 22.31 13.92
N ASN A 578 -18.65 22.50 13.69
CA ASN A 578 -19.66 22.38 14.73
C ASN A 578 -20.92 21.69 14.21
N ASP A 579 -21.60 20.95 15.09
CA ASP A 579 -22.90 20.37 14.80
C ASP A 579 -23.95 21.46 14.54
N GLY A 580 -24.78 21.23 13.53
CA GLY A 580 -25.86 22.14 13.17
C GLY A 580 -26.27 22.04 11.71
N THR A 581 -27.23 22.88 11.33
CA THR A 581 -27.67 23.05 9.95
C THR A 581 -27.31 24.45 9.46
N GLY A 582 -26.75 24.54 8.25
CA GLY A 582 -26.29 25.78 7.65
C GLY A 582 -26.40 25.74 6.13
N GLN A 583 -25.77 26.71 5.48
CA GLN A 583 -25.68 26.75 4.01
C GLN A 583 -24.31 27.27 3.59
N ILE A 584 -23.76 26.74 2.51
CA ILE A 584 -22.60 27.31 1.83
C ILE A 584 -23.13 28.14 0.66
N ILE A 585 -22.92 29.44 0.71
CA ILE A 585 -23.22 30.35 -0.38
C ILE A 585 -21.99 30.43 -1.29
N VAL A 586 -22.21 30.11 -2.55
CA VAL A 586 -21.22 30.19 -3.63
C VAL A 586 -21.61 31.30 -4.57
N GLU A 587 -20.74 32.29 -4.75
CA GLU A 587 -21.03 33.50 -5.52
C GLU A 587 -20.01 33.76 -6.63
N LEU A 588 -20.51 34.07 -7.83
CA LEU A 588 -19.71 34.51 -8.97
C LEU A 588 -20.49 35.54 -9.78
N GLU A 589 -19.88 36.71 -10.01
CA GLU A 589 -20.45 37.79 -10.86
C GLU A 589 -21.92 38.13 -10.56
N GLY A 590 -22.30 38.10 -9.27
CA GLY A 590 -23.65 38.42 -8.79
C GLY A 590 -24.67 37.26 -8.82
N GLN A 591 -24.31 36.09 -9.37
CA GLN A 591 -25.09 34.86 -9.18
C GLN A 591 -24.71 34.18 -7.88
N ARG A 592 -25.72 33.69 -7.15
CA ARG A 592 -25.55 33.03 -5.85
C ARG A 592 -26.26 31.69 -5.84
N VAL A 593 -25.55 30.64 -5.47
CA VAL A 593 -26.09 29.30 -5.23
C VAL A 593 -25.90 28.95 -3.77
N ALA A 594 -26.95 28.51 -3.10
CA ALA A 594 -26.90 28.05 -1.72
C ALA A 594 -26.90 26.51 -1.67
N VAL A 595 -25.88 25.94 -1.06
CA VAL A 595 -25.76 24.49 -0.82
C VAL A 595 -26.11 24.21 0.65
N PRO A 596 -27.25 23.58 0.96
CA PRO A 596 -27.60 23.22 2.33
C PRO A 596 -26.59 22.25 2.94
N VAL A 597 -26.24 22.46 4.20
CA VAL A 597 -25.29 21.64 4.96
C VAL A 597 -25.90 21.19 6.28
N GLU A 598 -25.82 19.90 6.57
CA GLU A 598 -26.09 19.31 7.87
C GLU A 598 -24.79 18.70 8.43
N VAL A 599 -24.36 19.14 9.61
CA VAL A 599 -23.21 18.60 10.32
C VAL A 599 -23.68 18.01 11.65
N THR A 600 -23.28 16.78 11.94
CA THR A 600 -23.55 16.08 13.20
C THR A 600 -22.31 15.32 13.68
N GLY A 601 -22.23 14.97 14.97
CA GLY A 601 -21.19 14.08 15.48
C GLY A 601 -19.81 14.74 15.67
N MET A 602 -19.69 16.07 15.56
CA MET A 602 -18.43 16.79 15.80
C MET A 602 -18.00 16.78 17.27
N LEU A 603 -18.97 16.62 18.18
CA LEU A 603 -18.73 16.54 19.62
C LEU A 603 -18.61 15.10 20.13
N GLU A 604 -18.81 14.10 19.27
CA GLU A 604 -18.72 12.69 19.64
C GLU A 604 -17.29 12.17 19.51
N ALA A 605 -16.86 11.32 20.44
CA ALA A 605 -15.58 10.63 20.33
C ALA A 605 -15.65 9.64 19.15
N TYR A 606 -14.95 9.95 18.06
CA TYR A 606 -14.88 9.10 16.88
C TYR A 606 -13.74 8.09 16.98
N ARG A 607 -14.05 6.80 16.78
CA ARG A 607 -13.05 5.73 16.70
C ARG A 607 -12.72 5.45 15.24
N ASN A 608 -11.46 5.65 14.87
CA ASN A 608 -11.00 5.40 13.50
C ASN A 608 -11.01 3.90 13.20
N ASP A 609 -11.62 3.53 12.07
CA ASP A 609 -11.64 2.16 11.59
C ASP A 609 -10.43 1.90 10.67
N PHE A 610 -9.80 0.72 10.81
CA PHE A 610 -8.61 0.43 10.01
C PHE A 610 -8.94 0.41 8.51
N ILE A 611 -10.05 -0.19 8.11
CA ILE A 611 -10.41 -0.36 6.70
C ILE A 611 -10.87 0.95 6.07
N ARG A 612 -11.73 1.71 6.75
CA ARG A 612 -12.38 2.91 6.22
C ARG A 612 -11.58 4.20 6.37
N ASP A 613 -10.68 4.27 7.35
CA ASP A 613 -10.00 5.51 7.72
C ASP A 613 -8.47 5.38 7.68
N VAL A 614 -7.89 4.34 8.31
CA VAL A 614 -6.42 4.20 8.39
C VAL A 614 -5.81 3.70 7.08
N ASN A 615 -6.34 2.63 6.50
CA ASN A 615 -5.80 1.99 5.30
C ASN A 615 -5.83 2.92 4.06
N PRO A 616 -6.88 3.73 3.83
CA PRO A 616 -6.85 4.75 2.78
C PRO A 616 -5.73 5.77 2.98
N VAL A 617 -5.47 6.19 4.23
CA VAL A 617 -4.34 7.08 4.55
C VAL A 617 -3.01 6.40 4.24
N LEU A 618 -2.79 5.15 4.69
CA LEU A 618 -1.57 4.40 4.40
C LEU A 618 -1.34 4.24 2.90
N THR A 619 -2.41 4.01 2.14
CA THR A 619 -2.35 3.90 0.69
C THR A 619 -2.04 5.24 0.05
N LYS A 620 -2.72 6.32 0.43
CA LYS A 620 -2.50 7.68 -0.12
C LYS A 620 -1.07 8.17 0.12
N LEU A 621 -0.51 7.89 1.30
CA LEU A 621 0.88 8.20 1.64
C LEU A 621 1.90 7.29 0.93
N GLY A 622 1.45 6.22 0.27
CA GLY A 622 2.30 5.28 -0.44
C GLY A 622 2.97 4.21 0.43
N CYS A 623 2.64 4.13 1.73
CA CYS A 623 3.28 3.21 2.70
C CYS A 623 3.16 1.74 2.27
N ASN A 624 1.99 1.34 1.77
CA ASN A 624 1.68 -0.03 1.34
C ASN A 624 1.86 -0.24 -0.18
N MET A 625 2.64 0.61 -0.85
CA MET A 625 2.94 0.45 -2.29
C MET A 625 4.08 -0.55 -2.53
N GLY A 626 4.14 -1.10 -3.75
CA GLY A 626 5.11 -2.13 -4.14
C GLY A 626 6.59 -1.71 -4.08
N THR A 627 6.84 -0.40 -4.03
CA THR A 627 8.18 0.19 -3.83
C THR A 627 8.59 0.25 -2.35
N CYS A 628 7.64 0.15 -1.41
CA CYS A 628 7.85 0.29 0.03
C CYS A 628 7.37 -0.96 0.79
N HIS A 629 6.52 -0.82 1.81
CA HIS A 629 6.12 -1.95 2.65
C HIS A 629 5.16 -2.92 1.97
N GLY A 630 4.51 -2.52 0.87
CA GLY A 630 3.72 -3.39 0.00
C GLY A 630 4.55 -4.24 -0.96
N ALA A 631 5.89 -4.12 -0.94
CA ALA A 631 6.77 -4.99 -1.70
C ALA A 631 6.62 -6.46 -1.26
N GLN A 632 6.92 -7.41 -2.16
CA GLN A 632 6.75 -8.85 -1.88
C GLN A 632 7.45 -9.31 -0.58
N LYS A 633 8.61 -8.72 -0.25
CA LYS A 633 9.38 -8.99 0.98
C LYS A 633 9.16 -7.95 2.10
N GLY A 634 8.37 -6.90 1.86
CA GLY A 634 8.33 -5.72 2.70
C GLY A 634 9.69 -4.99 2.74
N GLN A 635 9.88 -4.15 3.75
CA GLN A 635 11.13 -3.41 3.98
C GLN A 635 11.53 -3.51 5.47
N ASN A 636 12.79 -3.87 5.75
CA ASN A 636 13.36 -3.94 7.10
C ASN A 636 12.51 -4.71 8.14
N GLY A 637 11.93 -5.83 7.71
CA GLY A 637 11.05 -6.64 8.55
C GLY A 637 9.73 -5.97 8.90
N PHE A 638 9.23 -5.09 8.04
CA PHE A 638 7.85 -4.59 8.07
C PHE A 638 7.22 -4.75 6.69
N LYS A 639 6.15 -5.55 6.62
CA LYS A 639 5.47 -5.91 5.38
C LYS A 639 3.98 -5.65 5.55
N LEU A 640 3.45 -4.89 4.61
CA LEU A 640 2.02 -4.68 4.40
C LEU A 640 1.61 -5.40 3.10
N SER A 641 0.33 -5.66 2.98
CA SER A 641 -0.32 -6.10 1.75
C SER A 641 -0.22 -4.98 0.72
N LEU A 642 -0.06 -5.35 -0.55
CA LEU A 642 0.03 -4.37 -1.62
C LEU A 642 -1.27 -3.58 -1.67
N ARG A 643 -1.20 -2.26 -1.45
CA ARG A 643 -2.32 -1.31 -1.45
C ARG A 643 -3.41 -1.60 -0.42
N GLY A 644 -3.09 -2.37 0.62
CA GLY A 644 -4.02 -2.58 1.73
C GLY A 644 -5.14 -3.57 1.44
N TYR A 645 -4.94 -4.51 0.50
CA TYR A 645 -5.95 -5.48 0.12
C TYR A 645 -6.19 -6.59 1.16
N ASP A 646 -5.27 -6.81 2.10
CA ASP A 646 -5.42 -7.78 3.20
C ASP A 646 -5.28 -7.10 4.56
N ALA A 647 -6.41 -6.56 5.05
CA ALA A 647 -6.47 -5.85 6.32
C ALA A 647 -6.06 -6.71 7.53
N VAL A 648 -6.30 -8.03 7.48
CA VAL A 648 -5.92 -8.94 8.58
C VAL A 648 -4.41 -9.04 8.65
N SER A 649 -3.76 -9.30 7.52
CA SER A 649 -2.30 -9.34 7.44
C SER A 649 -1.68 -8.00 7.81
N ASP A 650 -2.30 -6.88 7.41
CA ASP A 650 -1.80 -5.53 7.69
C ASP A 650 -1.86 -5.19 9.17
N VAL A 651 -3.00 -5.38 9.82
CA VAL A 651 -3.13 -5.11 11.26
C VAL A 651 -2.22 -6.01 12.08
N ARG A 652 -2.08 -7.30 11.71
CA ARG A 652 -1.12 -8.22 12.35
C ARG A 652 0.32 -7.71 12.29
N ALA A 653 0.72 -7.02 11.22
CA ALA A 653 2.05 -6.44 11.10
C ALA A 653 2.31 -5.30 12.11
N PHE A 654 1.24 -4.68 12.63
CA PHE A 654 1.31 -3.68 13.70
C PHE A 654 1.25 -4.31 15.09
N THR A 655 0.34 -5.26 15.32
CA THR A 655 0.00 -5.78 16.66
C THR A 655 0.85 -6.96 17.11
N ASP A 656 1.15 -7.91 16.21
CA ASP A 656 1.79 -9.18 16.56
C ASP A 656 3.26 -9.18 16.16
N ASP A 657 3.57 -8.65 14.97
CA ASP A 657 4.91 -8.80 14.42
C ASP A 657 5.95 -8.07 15.28
N LEU A 658 7.04 -8.78 15.58
CA LEU A 658 8.09 -8.33 16.50
C LEU A 658 7.54 -7.85 17.86
N ALA A 659 6.47 -8.49 18.36
CA ALA A 659 5.80 -8.17 19.63
C ALA A 659 5.29 -6.71 19.68
N SER A 660 4.58 -6.27 18.64
CA SER A 660 4.05 -4.91 18.52
C SER A 660 5.14 -3.84 18.43
N ARG A 661 6.17 -4.05 17.58
CA ARG A 661 7.28 -3.10 17.45
C ARG A 661 6.90 -1.75 16.83
N ARG A 662 5.87 -1.73 16.00
CA ARG A 662 5.54 -0.58 15.15
C ARG A 662 4.62 0.43 15.81
N VAL A 663 3.87 -0.01 16.83
CA VAL A 663 2.88 0.78 17.56
C VAL A 663 3.14 0.69 19.05
N ASN A 664 2.94 1.80 19.74
CA ASN A 664 3.05 1.92 21.19
C ASN A 664 1.69 2.41 21.73
N PHE A 665 0.92 1.52 22.35
CA PHE A 665 -0.42 1.85 22.85
C PHE A 665 -0.40 2.76 24.09
N ALA A 666 0.67 2.69 24.88
CA ALA A 666 0.85 3.50 26.08
C ALA A 666 1.29 4.94 25.75
N SER A 667 2.07 5.09 24.68
CA SER A 667 2.49 6.39 24.13
C SER A 667 2.37 6.39 22.60
N PRO A 668 1.16 6.62 22.05
CA PRO A 668 0.89 6.53 20.61
C PRO A 668 1.83 7.37 19.76
N ASP A 669 2.17 8.58 20.22
CA ASP A 669 3.02 9.52 19.49
C ASP A 669 4.47 9.01 19.32
N ASP A 670 4.92 8.09 20.19
CA ASP A 670 6.23 7.40 20.13
C ASP A 670 6.21 6.14 19.25
N SER A 671 5.10 5.87 18.56
CA SER A 671 5.00 4.75 17.63
C SER A 671 5.90 4.97 16.41
N LEU A 672 6.71 3.97 16.05
CA LEU A 672 7.52 4.00 14.82
C LEU A 672 6.68 4.31 13.57
N MET A 673 5.44 3.83 13.53
CA MET A 673 4.52 4.10 12.42
C MET A 673 4.17 5.58 12.27
N LEU A 674 4.29 6.39 13.32
CA LEU A 674 4.12 7.84 13.26
C LEU A 674 5.47 8.55 13.11
N LEU A 675 6.50 8.09 13.82
CA LEU A 675 7.82 8.73 13.81
C LEU A 675 8.53 8.61 12.45
N LYS A 676 8.39 7.49 11.71
CA LYS A 676 9.04 7.33 10.40
C LYS A 676 8.43 8.27 9.35
N PRO A 677 7.09 8.30 9.13
CA PRO A 677 6.51 9.14 8.10
C PRO A 677 6.47 10.63 8.47
N THR A 678 6.55 10.99 9.76
CA THR A 678 6.72 12.40 10.17
C THR A 678 8.16 12.90 10.09
N GLY A 679 9.12 12.02 9.84
CA GLY A 679 10.54 12.33 9.92
C GLY A 679 11.10 12.35 11.33
N GLY A 680 10.32 12.09 12.39
CA GLY A 680 10.81 11.98 13.77
C GLY A 680 12.02 11.05 13.93
N VAL A 681 12.08 9.98 13.14
CA VAL A 681 13.24 9.07 13.02
C VAL A 681 13.64 8.82 11.55
N PRO A 682 14.90 8.48 11.24
CA PRO A 682 15.36 8.31 9.85
C PRO A 682 14.52 7.32 9.05
N HIS A 683 14.04 7.71 7.87
CA HIS A 683 13.17 6.87 7.04
C HIS A 683 13.56 6.99 5.55
N GLN A 684 13.82 5.86 4.90
CA GLN A 684 14.16 5.87 3.46
C GLN A 684 13.02 6.36 2.58
N GLY A 685 11.76 6.20 2.99
CA GLY A 685 10.61 6.75 2.29
C GLY A 685 10.42 8.26 2.46
N GLY A 686 11.32 8.94 3.18
CA GLY A 686 11.20 10.37 3.46
C GLY A 686 10.08 10.73 4.44
N GLN A 687 9.81 12.03 4.55
CA GLN A 687 8.69 12.59 5.29
C GLN A 687 7.43 12.58 4.40
N LEU A 688 6.39 11.91 4.85
CA LEU A 688 5.12 11.72 4.13
C LEU A 688 3.95 12.50 4.75
N MET A 689 4.04 12.82 6.05
CA MET A 689 3.04 13.59 6.79
C MET A 689 3.71 14.50 7.81
N LYS A 690 2.99 15.50 8.33
CA LYS A 690 3.47 16.42 9.38
C LYS A 690 2.88 16.01 10.73
N PHE A 691 3.59 16.35 11.81
CA PHE A 691 3.04 16.20 13.16
C PHE A 691 1.71 16.96 13.27
N GLU A 692 0.72 16.31 13.90
CA GLU A 692 -0.64 16.82 14.08
C GLU A 692 -1.46 17.10 12.81
N ASP A 693 -0.98 16.76 11.61
CA ASP A 693 -1.82 16.84 10.43
C ASP A 693 -2.99 15.81 10.47
N PRO A 694 -4.01 15.95 9.63
CA PRO A 694 -5.17 15.07 9.68
C PRO A 694 -4.84 13.57 9.56
N TYR A 695 -3.87 13.21 8.71
CA TYR A 695 -3.47 11.82 8.50
C TYR A 695 -2.68 11.26 9.69
N TYR A 696 -1.82 12.08 10.30
CA TYR A 696 -1.16 11.77 11.56
C TYR A 696 -2.20 11.44 12.63
N ARG A 697 -3.21 12.30 12.83
CA ARG A 697 -4.24 12.10 13.86
C ARG A 697 -5.05 10.83 13.64
N ILE A 698 -5.45 10.53 12.40
CA ILE A 698 -6.18 9.29 12.08
C ILE A 698 -5.42 8.05 12.53
N VAL A 699 -4.15 7.93 12.11
CA VAL A 699 -3.31 6.77 12.44
C VAL A 699 -3.01 6.74 13.95
N ARG A 700 -2.70 7.91 14.54
CA ARG A 700 -2.36 8.06 15.95
C ARG A 700 -3.51 7.68 16.88
N ASP A 701 -4.72 8.14 16.58
CA ASP A 701 -5.90 7.86 17.40
C ASP A 701 -6.33 6.39 17.25
N TRP A 702 -6.20 5.80 16.06
CA TRP A 702 -6.38 4.36 15.88
C TRP A 702 -5.39 3.54 16.73
N ILE A 703 -4.11 3.95 16.79
CA ILE A 703 -3.13 3.33 17.68
C ILE A 703 -3.51 3.54 19.15
N ALA A 704 -3.91 4.75 19.52
CA ALA A 704 -4.36 5.07 20.88
C ALA A 704 -5.55 4.21 21.31
N ASP A 705 -6.41 3.84 20.36
CA ASP A 705 -7.55 2.95 20.57
C ASP A 705 -7.17 1.46 20.61
N GLY A 706 -5.94 1.09 20.30
CA GLY A 706 -5.40 -0.28 20.42
C GLY A 706 -5.13 -0.97 19.09
N ALA A 707 -5.14 -0.23 17.98
CA ALA A 707 -4.90 -0.74 16.63
C ALA A 707 -5.84 -1.91 16.24
N LEU A 708 -7.13 -1.77 16.57
CA LEU A 708 -8.13 -2.82 16.35
C LEU A 708 -8.55 -2.94 14.88
N LEU A 709 -9.00 -4.13 14.50
CA LEU A 709 -9.59 -4.43 13.19
C LEU A 709 -11.05 -4.87 13.36
N ASP A 710 -11.98 -4.11 12.80
CA ASP A 710 -13.36 -4.56 12.61
C ASP A 710 -13.51 -5.21 11.23
N ARG A 711 -13.71 -6.53 11.20
CA ARG A 711 -13.83 -7.29 9.95
C ARG A 711 -15.18 -7.07 9.26
N GLU A 712 -16.18 -6.58 9.98
CA GLU A 712 -17.54 -6.33 9.50
C GLU A 712 -17.72 -4.88 9.00
N SER A 713 -16.66 -4.07 9.04
CA SER A 713 -16.68 -2.69 8.55
C SER A 713 -17.20 -2.61 7.10
N PRO A 714 -18.20 -1.76 6.82
CA PRO A 714 -18.73 -1.58 5.47
C PRO A 714 -17.63 -1.26 4.46
N ARG A 715 -17.57 -2.01 3.36
CA ARG A 715 -16.62 -1.81 2.26
C ARG A 715 -17.22 -0.97 1.14
N VAL A 716 -16.36 -0.32 0.36
CA VAL A 716 -16.78 0.36 -0.86
C VAL A 716 -17.27 -0.63 -1.92
N VAL A 717 -18.44 -0.35 -2.49
CA VAL A 717 -19.03 -1.12 -3.61
C VAL A 717 -18.80 -0.45 -4.96
N ARG A 718 -18.68 0.88 -4.98
CA ARG A 718 -18.37 1.65 -6.20
C ARG A 718 -17.80 3.01 -5.85
N VAL A 719 -17.05 3.57 -6.79
CA VAL A 719 -16.57 4.95 -6.75
C VAL A 719 -17.07 5.70 -7.97
N GLU A 720 -17.31 7.00 -7.83
CA GLU A 720 -17.75 7.87 -8.91
C GLU A 720 -16.88 9.11 -8.98
N VAL A 721 -16.39 9.43 -10.17
CA VAL A 721 -15.67 10.68 -10.43
C VAL A 721 -16.56 11.71 -11.12
N PHE A 722 -16.44 12.97 -10.72
CA PHE A 722 -17.14 14.13 -11.25
C PHE A 722 -16.13 15.25 -11.59
N PRO A 723 -16.40 16.11 -12.58
CA PRO A 723 -17.52 16.01 -13.53
C PRO A 723 -17.38 14.83 -14.51
N LYS A 724 -18.48 14.44 -15.14
CA LYS A 724 -18.48 13.44 -16.21
C LYS A 724 -18.13 14.13 -17.53
N ASN A 725 -17.11 13.62 -18.22
CA ASN A 725 -16.61 14.08 -19.50
C ASN A 725 -16.33 15.61 -19.59
N PRO A 726 -15.49 16.18 -18.70
CA PRO A 726 -15.18 17.61 -18.74
C PRO A 726 -14.47 18.02 -20.03
N VAL A 727 -14.77 19.25 -20.47
CA VAL A 727 -14.14 19.88 -21.63
C VAL A 727 -13.40 21.12 -21.17
N VAL A 728 -12.12 21.23 -21.54
CA VAL A 728 -11.26 22.38 -21.25
C VAL A 728 -10.85 23.01 -22.58
N ASP A 729 -10.91 24.34 -22.67
CA ASP A 729 -10.75 25.06 -23.94
C ASP A 729 -9.27 25.15 -24.31
N ARG A 730 -8.40 25.50 -23.36
CA ARG A 730 -6.99 25.87 -23.65
C ARG A 730 -5.99 25.09 -22.81
N ALA A 731 -4.79 24.94 -23.36
CA ALA A 731 -3.64 24.48 -22.58
C ALA A 731 -3.35 25.46 -21.43
N GLY A 732 -3.00 24.93 -20.26
CA GLY A 732 -2.79 25.68 -19.02
C GLY A 732 -4.06 25.91 -18.19
N GLU A 733 -5.25 25.76 -18.78
CA GLU A 733 -6.50 25.76 -18.00
C GLU A 733 -6.62 24.47 -17.18
N GLN A 734 -7.45 24.54 -16.16
CA GLN A 734 -7.50 23.54 -15.10
C GLN A 734 -8.93 23.11 -14.83
N GLN A 735 -9.07 21.84 -14.43
CA GLN A 735 -10.35 21.22 -14.12
C GLN A 735 -10.25 20.51 -12.77
N GLN A 736 -11.06 20.96 -11.83
CA GLN A 736 -11.21 20.33 -10.53
C GLN A 736 -12.13 19.12 -10.60
N MET A 737 -11.73 18.05 -9.91
CA MET A 737 -12.38 16.75 -9.90
C MET A 737 -12.82 16.39 -8.49
N ARG A 738 -13.90 15.62 -8.36
CA ARG A 738 -14.43 15.10 -7.11
C ARG A 738 -14.65 13.59 -7.22
N VAL A 739 -14.31 12.84 -6.18
CA VAL A 739 -14.51 11.39 -6.10
C VAL A 739 -15.43 11.07 -4.92
N VAL A 740 -16.49 10.31 -5.18
CA VAL A 740 -17.44 9.86 -4.18
C VAL A 740 -17.45 8.34 -4.12
N ALA A 741 -17.22 7.76 -2.95
CA ALA A 741 -17.34 6.33 -2.70
C ALA A 741 -18.73 6.01 -2.14
N THR A 742 -19.38 4.96 -2.66
CA THR A 742 -20.59 4.38 -2.07
C THR A 742 -20.24 3.06 -1.37
N TYR A 743 -20.72 2.89 -0.14
CA TYR A 743 -20.46 1.72 0.70
C TYR A 743 -21.62 0.71 0.65
N VAL A 744 -21.38 -0.53 1.09
CA VAL A 744 -22.39 -1.62 1.12
C VAL A 744 -23.66 -1.27 1.92
N ASP A 745 -23.55 -0.38 2.90
CA ASP A 745 -24.67 0.09 3.72
C ASP A 745 -25.44 1.25 3.08
N GLY A 746 -25.04 1.67 1.87
CA GLY A 746 -25.65 2.76 1.10
C GLY A 746 -25.09 4.15 1.43
N GLN A 747 -24.18 4.28 2.40
CA GLN A 747 -23.55 5.56 2.69
C GLN A 747 -22.68 6.02 1.52
N ALA A 748 -22.63 7.34 1.29
CA ALA A 748 -21.79 7.95 0.28
C ALA A 748 -20.84 8.96 0.93
N ARG A 749 -19.55 8.83 0.68
CA ARG A 749 -18.51 9.74 1.19
C ARG A 749 -17.75 10.39 0.06
N ASP A 750 -17.40 11.65 0.24
CA ASP A 750 -16.33 12.24 -0.56
C ASP A 750 -15.00 11.63 -0.11
N VAL A 751 -14.25 11.09 -1.06
CA VAL A 751 -12.96 10.44 -0.84
C VAL A 751 -11.90 11.04 -1.75
N THR A 752 -12.11 12.26 -2.24
CA THR A 752 -11.25 12.87 -3.26
C THR A 752 -9.80 12.98 -2.76
N ALA A 753 -9.60 13.42 -1.52
CA ALA A 753 -8.28 13.62 -0.93
C ALA A 753 -7.49 12.31 -0.80
N GLU A 754 -8.16 11.21 -0.47
CA GLU A 754 -7.57 9.88 -0.25
C GLU A 754 -7.53 9.03 -1.53
N SER A 755 -8.27 9.42 -2.57
CA SER A 755 -8.28 8.74 -3.85
C SER A 755 -6.99 8.97 -4.65
N PHE A 756 -6.67 7.99 -5.49
CA PHE A 756 -5.70 8.17 -6.58
C PHE A 756 -6.45 8.68 -7.79
N LEU A 757 -5.98 9.78 -8.35
CA LEU A 757 -6.56 10.40 -9.55
C LEU A 757 -5.44 10.71 -10.52
N GLU A 758 -5.39 9.97 -11.63
CA GLU A 758 -4.28 9.99 -12.60
C GLU A 758 -4.78 10.18 -14.03
N SER A 759 -3.95 10.78 -14.89
CA SER A 759 -4.23 10.91 -16.32
C SER A 759 -3.64 9.72 -17.08
N GLY A 760 -4.45 9.02 -17.86
CA GLY A 760 -4.01 7.93 -18.74
C GLY A 760 -3.07 8.40 -19.87
N ASN A 761 -3.10 9.70 -20.19
CA ASN A 761 -2.19 10.34 -21.12
C ASN A 761 -1.67 11.67 -20.54
N SER A 762 -0.49 11.63 -19.93
CA SER A 762 0.16 12.79 -19.31
C SER A 762 0.56 13.89 -20.31
N GLU A 763 0.65 13.57 -21.61
CA GLU A 763 0.90 14.59 -22.62
C GLU A 763 -0.33 15.47 -22.88
N VAL A 764 -1.53 14.99 -22.56
CA VAL A 764 -2.80 15.73 -22.73
C VAL A 764 -3.16 16.47 -21.44
N ALA A 765 -3.05 15.82 -20.29
CA ALA A 765 -3.36 16.43 -18.99
C ALA A 765 -2.52 15.82 -17.87
N THR A 766 -2.18 16.63 -16.86
CA THR A 766 -1.47 16.22 -15.64
C THR A 766 -2.30 16.54 -14.40
N THR A 767 -1.93 15.96 -13.26
CA THR A 767 -2.62 16.10 -11.96
C THR A 767 -1.63 16.55 -10.89
N ASP A 768 -2.08 17.33 -9.92
CA ASP A 768 -1.30 17.67 -8.72
C ASP A 768 -1.53 16.70 -7.54
N GLY A 769 -2.38 15.67 -7.74
CA GLY A 769 -2.72 14.68 -6.72
C GLY A 769 -3.77 15.14 -5.69
N SER A 770 -4.24 16.39 -5.75
CA SER A 770 -5.31 16.94 -4.90
C SER A 770 -6.70 16.85 -5.54
N GLY A 771 -6.78 16.28 -6.75
CA GLY A 771 -7.99 16.27 -7.57
C GLY A 771 -8.06 17.43 -8.56
N LEU A 772 -6.96 18.16 -8.79
CA LEU A 772 -6.90 19.21 -9.80
C LEU A 772 -6.13 18.76 -11.04
N MET A 773 -6.80 18.79 -12.19
CA MET A 773 -6.23 18.47 -13.49
C MET A 773 -5.76 19.74 -14.19
N THR A 774 -4.62 19.68 -14.87
CA THR A 774 -4.10 20.76 -15.72
C THR A 774 -4.02 20.28 -17.16
N ALA A 775 -4.65 21.01 -18.09
CA ALA A 775 -4.56 20.72 -19.52
C ALA A 775 -3.16 21.07 -20.04
N VAL A 776 -2.52 20.14 -20.73
CA VAL A 776 -1.17 20.32 -21.30
C VAL A 776 -1.24 20.62 -22.79
N ARG A 777 -1.98 19.81 -23.55
CA ARG A 777 -2.18 20.00 -24.99
C ARG A 777 -3.50 19.41 -25.46
N ARG A 778 -3.88 19.73 -26.69
CA ARG A 778 -5.07 19.19 -27.34
C ARG A 778 -5.07 17.66 -27.37
N GLY A 779 -6.19 17.06 -26.99
CA GLY A 779 -6.40 15.62 -27.00
C GLY A 779 -7.50 15.20 -26.01
N GLU A 780 -7.68 13.89 -25.89
CA GLU A 780 -8.50 13.29 -24.84
C GLU A 780 -7.62 12.44 -23.93
N SER A 781 -7.91 12.45 -22.64
CA SER A 781 -7.26 11.58 -21.65
C SER A 781 -8.29 10.96 -20.73
N ALA A 782 -8.21 9.65 -20.53
CA ALA A 782 -8.98 8.97 -19.50
C ALA A 782 -8.40 9.36 -18.12
N ILE A 783 -9.21 9.97 -17.27
CA ILE A 783 -8.85 10.28 -15.89
C ILE A 783 -9.27 9.10 -15.03
N LEU A 784 -8.28 8.38 -14.51
CA LEU A 784 -8.45 7.14 -13.76
C LEU A 784 -8.53 7.45 -12.28
N VAL A 785 -9.51 6.83 -11.61
CA VAL A 785 -9.73 6.98 -10.18
C VAL A 785 -9.69 5.62 -9.50
N ARG A 786 -8.98 5.54 -8.38
CA ARG A 786 -8.94 4.35 -7.51
C ARG A 786 -9.10 4.73 -6.04
N TYR A 787 -9.93 3.97 -5.33
CA TYR A 787 -10.07 4.03 -3.87
C TYR A 787 -10.59 2.68 -3.33
N GLU A 788 -9.98 2.15 -2.28
CA GLU A 788 -10.31 0.84 -1.65
C GLU A 788 -10.57 -0.32 -2.64
N GLY A 789 -9.71 -0.47 -3.65
CA GLY A 789 -9.87 -1.52 -4.68
C GLY A 789 -10.99 -1.27 -5.71
N SER A 790 -11.78 -0.21 -5.56
CA SER A 790 -12.78 0.23 -6.53
C SER A 790 -12.19 1.23 -7.54
N TYR A 791 -12.72 1.18 -8.78
CA TYR A 791 -12.21 1.95 -9.91
C TYR A 791 -13.33 2.74 -10.61
N ALA A 792 -12.99 3.94 -11.09
CA ALA A 792 -13.82 4.72 -12.00
C ALA A 792 -12.96 5.47 -13.00
N ALA A 793 -13.57 5.93 -14.11
CA ALA A 793 -12.91 6.79 -15.06
C ALA A 793 -13.87 7.85 -15.64
N THR A 794 -13.31 8.92 -16.17
CA THR A 794 -14.02 9.97 -16.93
C THR A 794 -13.07 10.52 -18.00
N THR A 795 -13.58 10.96 -19.15
CA THR A 795 -12.72 11.47 -20.23
C THR A 795 -12.55 12.98 -20.12
N LEU A 796 -11.34 13.46 -19.89
CA LEU A 796 -11.03 14.89 -19.99
C LEU A 796 -10.67 15.22 -21.45
N THR A 797 -11.42 16.14 -22.05
CA THR A 797 -11.20 16.61 -23.42
C THR A 797 -10.58 18.00 -23.39
N VAL A 798 -9.42 18.16 -24.04
CA VAL A 798 -8.78 19.47 -24.25
C VAL A 798 -8.97 19.88 -25.71
N MET A 799 -9.82 20.88 -25.95
CA MET A 799 -10.26 21.27 -27.32
C MET A 799 -9.19 22.02 -28.12
N GLY A 800 -8.48 22.96 -27.47
CA GLY A 800 -7.61 23.93 -28.12
C GLY A 800 -8.38 25.09 -28.78
N ASP A 801 -7.67 26.15 -29.19
CA ASP A 801 -8.29 27.30 -29.87
C ASP A 801 -8.79 26.90 -31.28
N ARG A 802 -10.11 26.98 -31.46
CA ARG A 802 -10.84 26.65 -32.69
C ARG A 802 -11.93 27.67 -32.98
N THR A 803 -11.68 28.93 -32.64
CA THR A 803 -12.59 30.04 -32.91
C THR A 803 -12.92 30.20 -34.40
N GLU A 804 -12.00 29.80 -35.30
CA GLU A 804 -12.18 29.83 -36.76
C GLU A 804 -12.70 28.50 -37.36
N PHE A 805 -13.06 27.51 -36.54
CA PHE A 805 -13.56 26.22 -37.05
C PHE A 805 -14.98 26.37 -37.63
N VAL A 806 -15.15 25.97 -38.88
CA VAL A 806 -16.44 25.90 -39.57
C VAL A 806 -16.63 24.46 -40.01
N TRP A 807 -17.67 23.79 -39.50
CA TRP A 807 -17.95 22.40 -39.87
C TRP A 807 -18.30 22.28 -41.35
N GLU A 808 -17.60 21.38 -42.04
CA GLU A 808 -17.94 20.95 -43.41
C GLU A 808 -18.56 19.56 -43.33
N GLU A 809 -19.85 19.46 -43.66
CA GLU A 809 -20.59 18.19 -43.60
C GLU A 809 -19.95 17.16 -44.55
N PRO A 810 -19.43 16.02 -44.04
CA PRO A 810 -18.85 15.00 -44.87
C PRO A 810 -19.92 14.21 -45.62
N GLU A 811 -19.51 13.49 -46.66
CA GLU A 811 -20.39 12.52 -47.31
C GLU A 811 -20.58 11.31 -46.38
N VAL A 812 -21.83 10.95 -46.08
CA VAL A 812 -22.21 9.87 -45.16
C VAL A 812 -22.90 8.75 -45.95
N TRP A 813 -22.31 7.55 -45.99
CA TRP A 813 -22.86 6.39 -46.71
C TRP A 813 -23.57 5.40 -45.79
N GLY A 814 -23.30 5.47 -44.49
CA GLY A 814 -23.91 4.60 -43.49
C GLY A 814 -23.83 5.13 -42.07
N LYS A 815 -24.23 4.29 -41.11
CA LYS A 815 -24.27 4.67 -39.69
C LYS A 815 -22.87 4.83 -39.09
N ILE A 816 -21.88 4.09 -39.57
CA ILE A 816 -20.45 4.24 -39.18
C ILE A 816 -19.98 5.65 -39.50
N ASP A 817 -20.13 6.10 -40.75
CA ASP A 817 -19.73 7.44 -41.18
C ASP A 817 -20.40 8.54 -40.36
N ALA A 818 -21.69 8.39 -40.05
CA ALA A 818 -22.42 9.33 -39.21
C ALA A 818 -21.80 9.42 -37.80
N LEU A 819 -21.54 8.28 -37.15
CA LEU A 819 -20.96 8.26 -35.80
C LEU A 819 -19.50 8.77 -35.77
N VAL A 820 -18.76 8.58 -36.85
CA VAL A 820 -17.41 9.15 -37.01
C VAL A 820 -17.48 10.66 -37.24
N ALA A 821 -18.39 11.13 -38.10
CA ALA A 821 -18.65 12.54 -38.36
C ALA A 821 -19.09 13.28 -37.08
N ASP A 822 -20.03 12.70 -36.32
CA ASP A 822 -20.48 13.22 -35.02
C ASP A 822 -19.29 13.43 -34.06
N LYS A 823 -18.36 12.45 -34.00
CA LYS A 823 -17.15 12.55 -33.18
C LYS A 823 -16.20 13.63 -33.71
N TRP A 824 -16.00 13.73 -35.02
CA TRP A 824 -15.14 14.76 -35.61
C TRP A 824 -15.70 16.17 -35.39
N GLU A 825 -17.00 16.37 -35.58
CA GLU A 825 -17.67 17.64 -35.30
C GLU A 825 -17.50 18.01 -33.81
N ARG A 826 -17.80 17.07 -32.90
CA ARG A 826 -17.61 17.24 -31.45
C ARG A 826 -16.18 17.64 -31.10
N MET A 827 -15.19 17.05 -31.77
CA MET A 827 -13.76 17.32 -31.54
C MET A 827 -13.21 18.48 -32.39
N LYS A 828 -14.08 19.17 -33.15
CA LYS A 828 -13.72 20.22 -34.11
C LYS A 828 -12.59 19.77 -35.04
N ILE A 829 -12.68 18.57 -35.60
CA ILE A 829 -11.76 17.97 -36.57
C ILE A 829 -12.40 18.10 -37.96
N GLN A 830 -11.63 18.59 -38.94
CA GLN A 830 -12.12 18.61 -40.31
C GLN A 830 -12.05 17.21 -40.92
N PRO A 831 -13.12 16.72 -41.56
CA PRO A 831 -13.07 15.49 -42.32
C PRO A 831 -12.01 15.56 -43.42
N ALA A 832 -11.32 14.44 -43.66
CA ALA A 832 -10.49 14.32 -44.85
C ALA A 832 -11.39 14.15 -46.08
N SER A 833 -10.94 14.65 -47.23
CA SER A 833 -11.60 14.37 -48.51
C SER A 833 -11.68 12.86 -48.78
N LEU A 834 -12.76 12.40 -49.42
CA LEU A 834 -12.87 11.01 -49.86
C LEU A 834 -11.66 10.55 -50.69
N SER A 835 -11.26 9.29 -50.47
CA SER A 835 -10.15 8.70 -51.22
C SER A 835 -10.48 8.58 -52.71
N SER A 836 -9.47 8.73 -53.56
CA SER A 836 -9.59 8.45 -54.99
C SER A 836 -9.93 6.98 -55.24
N ASP A 837 -10.53 6.66 -56.39
CA ASP A 837 -10.82 5.26 -56.76
C ASP A 837 -9.56 4.40 -56.85
N THR A 838 -8.43 5.00 -57.26
CA THR A 838 -7.11 4.34 -57.29
C THR A 838 -6.61 3.99 -55.89
N ASP A 839 -6.81 4.90 -54.93
CA ASP A 839 -6.46 4.63 -53.53
C ASP A 839 -7.40 3.60 -52.90
N PHE A 840 -8.69 3.71 -53.18
CA PHE A 840 -9.71 2.81 -52.66
C PHE A 840 -9.45 1.36 -53.07
N ILE A 841 -9.36 1.07 -54.39
CA ILE A 841 -9.16 -0.30 -54.86
C ILE A 841 -7.87 -0.90 -54.31
N ARG A 842 -6.79 -0.11 -54.23
CA ARG A 842 -5.52 -0.59 -53.68
C ARG A 842 -5.64 -0.96 -52.20
N ARG A 843 -6.22 -0.08 -51.38
CA ARG A 843 -6.34 -0.29 -49.93
C ARG A 843 -7.27 -1.45 -49.63
N VAL A 844 -8.49 -1.43 -50.17
CA VAL A 844 -9.52 -2.44 -49.88
C VAL A 844 -9.09 -3.85 -50.29
N THR A 845 -8.37 -4.02 -51.41
CA THR A 845 -7.83 -5.33 -51.78
C THR A 845 -6.73 -5.77 -50.81
N LEU A 846 -5.79 -4.88 -50.45
CA LEU A 846 -4.74 -5.21 -49.48
C LEU A 846 -5.29 -5.56 -48.09
N ASP A 847 -6.27 -4.79 -47.61
CA ASP A 847 -6.83 -4.95 -46.26
C ASP A 847 -7.68 -6.23 -46.16
N LEU A 848 -8.37 -6.63 -47.24
CA LEU A 848 -9.22 -7.83 -47.27
C LEU A 848 -8.48 -9.11 -47.67
N THR A 849 -7.49 -9.04 -48.56
CA THR A 849 -6.82 -10.23 -49.14
C THR A 849 -5.32 -10.32 -48.89
N GLY A 850 -4.71 -9.26 -48.33
CA GLY A 850 -3.26 -9.20 -48.13
C GLY A 850 -2.43 -9.06 -49.42
N LEU A 851 -3.08 -8.91 -50.58
CA LEU A 851 -2.46 -8.83 -51.90
C LEU A 851 -2.87 -7.55 -52.63
N PRO A 852 -2.00 -6.95 -53.47
CA PRO A 852 -2.41 -5.83 -54.31
C PRO A 852 -3.30 -6.29 -55.47
N PRO A 853 -4.21 -5.42 -55.98
CA PRO A 853 -5.03 -5.75 -57.14
C PRO A 853 -4.16 -5.90 -58.40
N THR A 854 -4.57 -6.76 -59.33
CA THR A 854 -3.88 -6.92 -60.60
C THR A 854 -4.07 -5.68 -61.50
N PRO A 855 -3.16 -5.42 -62.46
CA PRO A 855 -3.31 -4.28 -63.37
C PRO A 855 -4.62 -4.27 -64.18
N ASP A 856 -5.18 -5.44 -64.49
CA ASP A 856 -6.42 -5.54 -65.26
C ASP A 856 -7.65 -5.25 -64.41
N GLU A 857 -7.68 -5.69 -63.15
CA GLU A 857 -8.73 -5.32 -62.18
C GLU A 857 -8.77 -3.81 -61.94
N VAL A 858 -7.60 -3.17 -61.79
CA VAL A 858 -7.50 -1.71 -61.65
C VAL A 858 -8.06 -1.00 -62.88
N ARG A 859 -7.68 -1.41 -64.09
CA ARG A 859 -8.21 -0.80 -65.33
C ARG A 859 -9.72 -1.01 -65.45
N GLY A 860 -10.22 -2.19 -65.10
CA GLY A 860 -11.65 -2.50 -65.12
C GLY A 860 -12.45 -1.62 -64.17
N PHE A 861 -11.99 -1.51 -62.92
CA PHE A 861 -12.65 -0.69 -61.89
C PHE A 861 -12.63 0.81 -62.21
N LEU A 862 -11.53 1.31 -62.77
CA LEU A 862 -11.41 2.72 -63.19
C LEU A 862 -12.24 3.03 -64.45
N ALA A 863 -12.49 2.03 -65.31
CA ALA A 863 -13.34 2.17 -66.48
C ALA A 863 -14.86 2.12 -66.16
N ASP A 864 -15.23 1.63 -64.97
CA ASP A 864 -16.61 1.60 -64.51
C ASP A 864 -17.09 3.00 -64.10
N THR A 865 -18.05 3.52 -64.87
CA THR A 865 -18.64 4.86 -64.71
C THR A 865 -19.91 4.88 -63.86
N ARG A 866 -20.33 3.72 -63.31
CA ARG A 866 -21.41 3.67 -62.34
C ARG A 866 -21.03 4.43 -61.06
N ASP A 867 -22.06 4.80 -60.30
CA ASP A 867 -21.92 5.53 -59.05
C ASP A 867 -20.87 4.87 -58.12
N GLY A 868 -20.08 5.70 -57.46
CA GLY A 868 -18.96 5.27 -56.62
C GLY A 868 -19.40 4.31 -55.53
N ALA A 869 -20.54 4.55 -54.88
CA ALA A 869 -21.05 3.68 -53.83
C ALA A 869 -21.41 2.29 -54.37
N ILE A 870 -21.99 2.22 -55.57
CA ILE A 870 -22.37 0.96 -56.21
C ILE A 870 -21.14 0.13 -56.56
N LYS A 871 -20.20 0.68 -57.33
CA LYS A 871 -19.03 -0.10 -57.79
C LYS A 871 -18.09 -0.48 -56.66
N ARG A 872 -17.95 0.37 -55.63
CA ARG A 872 -17.13 0.07 -54.43
C ARG A 872 -17.76 -1.04 -53.59
N THR A 873 -19.07 -1.01 -53.38
CA THR A 873 -19.81 -2.07 -52.68
C THR A 873 -19.73 -3.41 -53.42
N GLU A 874 -19.88 -3.41 -54.74
CA GLU A 874 -19.74 -4.63 -55.55
C GLU A 874 -18.31 -5.21 -55.45
N LEU A 875 -17.27 -4.36 -55.48
CA LEU A 875 -15.89 -4.81 -55.31
C LEU A 875 -15.66 -5.43 -53.92
N VAL A 876 -16.13 -4.80 -52.84
CA VAL A 876 -16.04 -5.36 -51.48
C VAL A 876 -16.72 -6.72 -51.41
N ASN A 877 -17.92 -6.86 -51.98
CA ASN A 877 -18.64 -8.13 -52.03
C ASN A 877 -17.95 -9.22 -52.86
N GLN A 878 -17.18 -8.83 -53.89
CA GLN A 878 -16.37 -9.77 -54.68
C GLN A 878 -15.13 -10.25 -53.91
N LEU A 879 -14.51 -9.37 -53.13
CA LEU A 879 -13.30 -9.68 -52.37
C LEU A 879 -13.60 -10.52 -51.13
N ILE A 880 -14.66 -10.19 -50.38
CA ILE A 880 -15.05 -10.91 -49.17
C ILE A 880 -15.53 -12.33 -49.54
N GLY A 881 -14.82 -13.34 -49.03
CA GLY A 881 -15.08 -14.75 -49.35
C GLY A 881 -14.39 -15.24 -50.63
N SER A 882 -13.53 -14.43 -51.26
CA SER A 882 -12.61 -14.91 -52.30
C SER A 882 -11.54 -15.85 -51.73
N GLU A 883 -10.87 -16.63 -52.58
CA GLU A 883 -9.80 -17.55 -52.15
C GLU A 883 -8.67 -16.81 -51.41
N ASP A 884 -8.23 -15.65 -51.93
CA ASP A 884 -7.16 -14.87 -51.29
C ASP A 884 -7.62 -14.28 -49.94
N PHE A 885 -8.90 -13.87 -49.83
CA PHE A 885 -9.49 -13.47 -48.54
C PHE A 885 -9.46 -14.63 -47.54
N ILE A 886 -9.88 -15.83 -47.95
CA ILE A 886 -9.91 -17.01 -47.09
C ILE A 886 -8.50 -17.31 -46.57
N GLU A 887 -7.49 -17.32 -47.44
CA GLU A 887 -6.09 -17.57 -47.04
C GLU A 887 -5.55 -16.51 -46.08
N TYR A 888 -5.84 -15.23 -46.35
CA TYR A 888 -5.37 -14.12 -45.51
C TYR A 888 -5.95 -14.18 -44.09
N TRP A 889 -7.27 -14.34 -43.97
CA TRP A 889 -7.97 -14.40 -42.67
C TRP A 889 -7.72 -15.72 -41.94
N THR A 890 -7.46 -16.81 -42.66
CA THR A 890 -6.98 -18.07 -42.07
C THR A 890 -5.65 -17.85 -41.35
N ASN A 891 -4.71 -17.12 -41.94
CA ASN A 891 -3.41 -16.87 -41.31
C ASN A 891 -3.52 -16.00 -40.05
N LYS A 892 -4.40 -14.98 -40.06
CA LYS A 892 -4.70 -14.18 -38.85
C LYS A 892 -5.19 -15.05 -37.70
N TRP A 893 -6.12 -15.96 -37.98
CA TRP A 893 -6.64 -16.90 -36.98
C TRP A 893 -5.60 -17.95 -36.56
N ALA A 894 -4.78 -18.43 -37.50
CA ALA A 894 -3.70 -19.35 -37.21
C ALA A 894 -2.68 -18.75 -36.23
N ASP A 895 -2.36 -17.46 -36.39
CA ASP A 895 -1.49 -16.74 -35.45
C ASP A 895 -2.14 -16.61 -34.07
N LEU A 896 -3.42 -16.21 -34.01
CA LEU A 896 -4.18 -16.05 -32.76
C LEU A 896 -4.36 -17.37 -31.98
N LEU A 897 -4.59 -18.47 -32.68
CA LEU A 897 -4.68 -19.82 -32.11
C LEU A 897 -3.30 -20.50 -31.98
N GLN A 898 -2.22 -19.76 -32.19
CA GLN A 898 -0.84 -20.19 -32.00
C GLN A 898 -0.49 -21.46 -32.79
N VAL A 899 -0.96 -21.59 -34.03
CA VAL A 899 -0.65 -22.71 -34.93
C VAL A 899 0.86 -22.78 -35.16
N ASN A 900 1.51 -23.64 -34.38
CA ASN A 900 2.95 -23.65 -34.29
C ASN A 900 3.51 -25.08 -34.40
N SER A 901 4.29 -25.30 -35.45
CA SER A 901 4.91 -26.60 -35.74
C SER A 901 5.89 -27.05 -34.65
N LYS A 902 6.35 -26.16 -33.76
CA LYS A 902 7.16 -26.51 -32.59
C LYS A 902 6.41 -27.39 -31.58
N PHE A 903 5.10 -27.20 -31.43
CA PHE A 903 4.26 -27.93 -30.46
C PHE A 903 3.36 -28.97 -31.12
N LEU A 904 2.97 -28.74 -32.38
CA LEU A 904 2.02 -29.56 -33.12
C LEU A 904 2.67 -30.45 -34.19
N GLY A 905 3.91 -30.14 -34.59
CA GLY A 905 4.60 -30.78 -35.72
C GLY A 905 4.05 -30.26 -37.04
N SER A 906 4.71 -30.58 -38.15
CA SER A 906 4.25 -30.14 -39.47
C SER A 906 2.86 -30.68 -39.80
N GLU A 907 2.58 -31.94 -39.47
CA GLU A 907 1.29 -32.58 -39.74
C GLU A 907 0.16 -31.96 -38.90
N GLY A 908 0.35 -31.82 -37.59
CA GLY A 908 -0.66 -31.23 -36.70
C GLY A 908 -0.91 -29.75 -36.97
N ALA A 909 0.15 -28.99 -37.27
CA ALA A 909 0.00 -27.57 -37.64
C ALA A 909 -0.78 -27.40 -38.96
N MET A 910 -0.53 -28.24 -39.96
CA MET A 910 -1.27 -28.22 -41.23
C MET A 910 -2.74 -28.60 -41.02
N ALA A 911 -3.02 -29.68 -40.29
CA ALA A 911 -4.39 -30.11 -40.01
C ALA A 911 -5.19 -29.06 -39.22
N PHE A 912 -4.57 -28.41 -38.24
CA PHE A 912 -5.24 -27.37 -37.47
C PHE A 912 -5.47 -26.11 -38.31
N ARG A 913 -4.50 -25.72 -39.16
CA ARG A 913 -4.69 -24.62 -40.12
C ARG A 913 -5.81 -24.92 -41.13
N ASP A 914 -5.86 -26.14 -41.67
CA ASP A 914 -6.88 -26.55 -42.64
C ASP A 914 -8.29 -26.54 -42.01
N TRP A 915 -8.39 -26.92 -40.73
CA TRP A 915 -9.62 -26.79 -39.95
C TRP A 915 -10.04 -25.32 -39.81
N ILE A 916 -9.13 -24.42 -39.41
CA ILE A 916 -9.39 -22.97 -39.34
C ILE A 916 -9.84 -22.44 -40.71
N ARG A 917 -9.15 -22.83 -41.79
CA ARG A 917 -9.48 -22.45 -43.16
C ARG A 917 -10.92 -22.84 -43.53
N GLY A 918 -11.35 -24.03 -43.11
CA GLY A 918 -12.72 -24.51 -43.32
C GLY A 918 -13.77 -23.59 -42.67
N HIS A 919 -13.55 -23.15 -41.43
CA HIS A 919 -14.45 -22.21 -40.75
C HIS A 919 -14.45 -20.81 -41.39
N VAL A 920 -13.29 -20.31 -41.81
CA VAL A 920 -13.18 -19.03 -42.51
C VAL A 920 -13.90 -19.07 -43.85
N ASP A 921 -13.78 -20.16 -44.60
CA ASP A 921 -14.48 -20.39 -45.88
C ASP A 921 -16.00 -20.52 -45.69
N ALA A 922 -16.43 -21.26 -44.68
CA ALA A 922 -17.84 -21.42 -44.33
C ALA A 922 -18.49 -20.16 -43.75
N ASN A 923 -17.69 -19.19 -43.29
CA ASN A 923 -18.16 -18.06 -42.48
C ASN A 923 -18.95 -18.54 -41.25
N THR A 924 -18.43 -19.54 -40.54
CA THR A 924 -19.03 -20.03 -39.31
C THR A 924 -19.24 -18.85 -38.35
N PRO A 925 -20.43 -18.74 -37.70
CA PRO A 925 -20.66 -17.77 -36.64
C PRO A 925 -19.52 -17.76 -35.62
N TYR A 926 -19.10 -16.57 -35.21
CA TYR A 926 -17.90 -16.44 -34.37
C TYR A 926 -18.06 -17.08 -32.99
N ASP A 927 -19.26 -17.03 -32.41
CA ASP A 927 -19.62 -17.71 -31.17
C ASP A 927 -19.52 -19.24 -31.30
N GLU A 928 -20.03 -19.82 -32.39
CA GLU A 928 -19.90 -21.26 -32.68
C GLU A 928 -18.41 -21.66 -32.84
N PHE A 929 -17.64 -20.89 -33.62
CA PHE A 929 -16.21 -21.14 -33.81
C PHE A 929 -15.44 -21.10 -32.47
N ALA A 930 -15.67 -20.09 -31.64
CA ALA A 930 -15.04 -19.97 -30.33
C ALA A 930 -15.48 -21.10 -29.38
N HIS A 931 -16.77 -21.45 -29.39
CA HIS A 931 -17.32 -22.54 -28.58
C HIS A 931 -16.69 -23.87 -28.96
N GLU A 932 -16.52 -24.16 -30.25
CA GLU A 932 -15.84 -25.38 -30.74
C GLU A 932 -14.38 -25.45 -30.29
N VAL A 933 -13.64 -24.33 -30.32
CA VAL A 933 -12.25 -24.29 -29.83
C VAL A 933 -12.18 -24.59 -28.33
N ILE A 934 -13.03 -23.96 -27.51
CA ILE A 934 -12.99 -24.09 -26.05
C ILE A 934 -13.50 -25.47 -25.58
N THR A 935 -14.44 -26.07 -26.31
CA THR A 935 -15.00 -27.40 -25.95
C THR A 935 -14.26 -28.56 -26.62
N ALA A 936 -13.29 -28.28 -27.49
CA ALA A 936 -12.57 -29.27 -28.27
C ALA A 936 -12.04 -30.42 -27.40
N SER A 937 -12.47 -31.64 -27.74
CA SER A 937 -12.13 -32.87 -27.02
C SER A 937 -11.83 -34.00 -28.01
N GLY A 938 -11.16 -35.06 -27.55
CA GLY A 938 -10.71 -36.17 -28.39
C GLY A 938 -9.28 -36.00 -28.91
N SER A 939 -8.87 -36.87 -29.83
CA SER A 939 -7.53 -36.83 -30.43
C SER A 939 -7.34 -35.54 -31.24
N ASN A 940 -6.24 -34.83 -31.03
CA ASN A 940 -5.89 -33.65 -31.85
C ASN A 940 -5.48 -34.01 -33.29
N LYS A 941 -5.42 -35.29 -33.64
CA LYS A 941 -5.29 -35.77 -35.02
C LYS A 941 -6.65 -35.85 -35.72
N ASP A 942 -7.66 -36.37 -35.03
CA ASP A 942 -9.00 -36.61 -35.58
C ASP A 942 -9.91 -35.39 -35.40
N ASN A 943 -9.71 -34.62 -34.33
CA ASN A 943 -10.32 -33.32 -34.05
C ASN A 943 -9.22 -32.24 -33.94
N PRO A 944 -8.84 -31.57 -35.04
CA PRO A 944 -7.72 -30.63 -35.03
C PRO A 944 -7.84 -29.48 -34.04
N ALA A 945 -9.06 -29.03 -33.69
CA ALA A 945 -9.32 -27.98 -32.71
C ALA A 945 -8.76 -28.31 -31.31
N ALA A 946 -8.68 -29.60 -30.95
CA ALA A 946 -8.10 -30.05 -29.68
C ALA A 946 -6.59 -29.71 -29.55
N SER A 947 -5.94 -29.29 -30.65
CA SER A 947 -4.57 -28.77 -30.64
C SER A 947 -4.41 -27.51 -29.79
N TYR A 948 -5.48 -26.75 -29.53
CA TYR A 948 -5.48 -25.57 -28.66
C TYR A 948 -4.90 -25.86 -27.27
N TYR A 949 -5.31 -26.99 -26.67
CA TYR A 949 -4.88 -27.43 -25.33
C TYR A 949 -3.49 -28.08 -25.29
N LYS A 950 -2.85 -28.25 -26.44
CA LYS A 950 -1.53 -28.88 -26.52
C LYS A 950 -0.39 -27.87 -26.30
N ILE A 951 -0.68 -26.58 -26.55
CA ILE A 951 0.30 -25.49 -26.56
C ILE A 951 0.54 -24.99 -25.14
N LEU A 952 -0.52 -24.63 -24.43
CA LEU A 952 -0.51 -24.26 -23.01
C LEU A 952 -1.15 -25.39 -22.21
N ARG A 953 -0.49 -25.83 -21.13
CA ARG A 953 -0.83 -27.06 -20.39
C ARG A 953 -1.28 -26.85 -18.95
N GLU A 954 -0.90 -25.73 -18.35
CA GLU A 954 -1.31 -25.40 -16.99
C GLU A 954 -2.66 -24.67 -16.98
N PRO A 955 -3.57 -24.94 -16.03
CA PRO A 955 -4.87 -24.29 -15.95
C PRO A 955 -4.81 -22.76 -15.95
N THR A 956 -3.81 -22.18 -15.29
CA THR A 956 -3.59 -20.73 -15.22
C THR A 956 -3.21 -20.15 -16.58
N ASP A 957 -2.30 -20.82 -17.31
CA ASP A 957 -1.82 -20.35 -18.61
C ASP A 957 -2.93 -20.44 -19.67
N MET A 958 -3.74 -21.50 -19.61
CA MET A 958 -4.92 -21.64 -20.48
C MET A 958 -5.94 -20.55 -20.22
N MET A 959 -6.22 -20.24 -18.96
CA MET A 959 -7.15 -19.18 -18.59
C MET A 959 -6.68 -17.82 -19.08
N GLU A 960 -5.41 -17.47 -18.84
CA GLU A 960 -4.83 -16.20 -19.32
C GLU A 960 -4.95 -16.08 -20.85
N ASN A 961 -4.59 -17.12 -21.59
CA ASN A 961 -4.67 -17.11 -23.05
C ASN A 961 -6.12 -17.07 -23.56
N THR A 962 -7.03 -17.83 -22.95
CA THR A 962 -8.44 -17.90 -23.39
C THR A 962 -9.15 -16.56 -23.17
N THR A 963 -8.98 -15.96 -21.99
CA THR A 963 -9.60 -14.66 -21.66
C THR A 963 -8.98 -13.53 -22.46
N HIS A 964 -7.67 -13.53 -22.68
CA HIS A 964 -7.01 -12.53 -23.53
C HIS A 964 -7.44 -12.66 -24.99
N LEU A 965 -7.51 -13.88 -25.53
CA LEU A 965 -7.88 -14.13 -26.91
C LEU A 965 -9.34 -13.74 -27.22
N PHE A 966 -10.29 -14.23 -26.42
CA PHE A 966 -11.72 -14.13 -26.73
C PHE A 966 -12.44 -12.97 -26.04
N LEU A 967 -11.87 -12.40 -24.97
CA LEU A 967 -12.47 -11.27 -24.24
C LEU A 967 -11.61 -10.00 -24.28
N ALA A 968 -10.36 -10.08 -24.76
CA ALA A 968 -9.38 -8.97 -24.66
C ALA A 968 -9.19 -8.48 -23.20
N VAL A 969 -9.31 -9.41 -22.23
CA VAL A 969 -9.12 -9.17 -20.79
C VAL A 969 -7.84 -9.88 -20.35
N ARG A 970 -6.96 -9.16 -19.63
CA ARG A 970 -5.66 -9.67 -19.19
C ARG A 970 -5.64 -9.93 -17.69
N PHE A 971 -5.54 -11.20 -17.31
CA PHE A 971 -5.54 -11.64 -15.91
C PHE A 971 -4.14 -11.82 -15.31
N ASN A 972 -3.06 -11.69 -16.09
CA ASN A 972 -1.71 -12.11 -15.68
C ASN A 972 -1.20 -11.38 -14.41
N CYS A 973 -1.56 -10.11 -14.22
CA CYS A 973 -1.21 -9.36 -13.01
C CYS A 973 -1.93 -9.88 -11.76
N ASN A 974 -3.14 -10.44 -11.95
CA ASN A 974 -4.00 -10.94 -10.88
C ASN A 974 -3.45 -12.18 -10.19
N LYS A 975 -2.53 -12.91 -10.82
CA LYS A 975 -1.92 -14.11 -10.24
C LYS A 975 -1.33 -13.84 -8.85
N CYS A 976 -0.66 -12.70 -8.68
CA CYS A 976 0.06 -12.38 -7.45
C CYS A 976 -0.70 -11.41 -6.53
N HIS A 977 -1.54 -10.53 -7.08
CA HIS A 977 -2.27 -9.48 -6.37
C HIS A 977 -3.41 -8.94 -7.25
N ASP A 978 -4.43 -8.27 -6.71
CA ASP A 978 -5.50 -7.67 -7.54
C ASP A 978 -4.95 -6.69 -8.61
N HIS A 979 -5.60 -6.63 -9.77
CA HIS A 979 -5.10 -5.88 -10.92
C HIS A 979 -4.89 -4.41 -10.55
N PRO A 980 -3.79 -3.76 -10.99
CA PRO A 980 -3.44 -2.47 -10.46
C PRO A 980 -4.34 -1.30 -10.89
N PHE A 981 -5.07 -1.46 -11.99
CA PHE A 981 -5.85 -0.42 -12.66
C PHE A 981 -7.24 -0.91 -13.13
N GLU A 982 -7.65 -2.10 -12.69
CA GLU A 982 -8.92 -2.72 -13.11
C GLU A 982 -9.59 -3.46 -11.95
N ARG A 983 -10.88 -3.73 -12.13
CA ARG A 983 -11.74 -4.41 -11.15
C ARG A 983 -11.39 -5.88 -10.88
N TRP A 984 -10.44 -6.47 -11.61
CA TRP A 984 -10.13 -7.88 -11.48
C TRP A 984 -9.39 -8.15 -10.17
N THR A 985 -9.80 -9.17 -9.43
CA THR A 985 -9.16 -9.61 -8.18
C THR A 985 -8.30 -10.85 -8.41
N GLN A 986 -7.40 -11.14 -7.46
CA GLN A 986 -6.65 -12.39 -7.42
C GLN A 986 -7.58 -13.59 -7.22
N ASP A 987 -8.65 -13.45 -6.43
CA ASP A 987 -9.62 -14.52 -6.22
C ASP A 987 -10.27 -14.90 -7.56
N GLN A 988 -10.70 -13.91 -8.35
CA GLN A 988 -11.28 -14.13 -9.68
C GLN A 988 -10.30 -14.80 -10.66
N TYR A 989 -8.99 -14.53 -10.54
CA TYR A 989 -7.97 -15.22 -11.33
C TYR A 989 -8.02 -16.73 -11.08
N TYR A 990 -7.99 -17.13 -9.81
CA TYR A 990 -7.99 -18.55 -9.47
C TYR A 990 -9.38 -19.19 -9.69
N GLU A 991 -10.47 -18.49 -9.39
CA GLU A 991 -11.83 -18.96 -9.69
C GLU A 991 -12.03 -19.21 -11.19
N THR A 992 -11.53 -18.33 -12.06
CA THR A 992 -11.65 -18.51 -13.51
C THR A 992 -10.72 -19.63 -14.01
N ALA A 993 -9.50 -19.73 -13.47
CA ALA A 993 -8.56 -20.79 -13.85
C ALA A 993 -9.05 -22.19 -13.43
N ALA A 994 -9.87 -22.30 -12.39
CA ALA A 994 -10.45 -23.57 -11.93
C ALA A 994 -11.35 -24.25 -12.98
N TYR A 995 -11.84 -23.52 -13.99
CA TYR A 995 -12.55 -24.12 -15.13
C TYR A 995 -11.67 -25.06 -15.97
N PHE A 996 -10.35 -24.84 -16.00
CA PHE A 996 -9.39 -25.68 -16.73
C PHE A 996 -8.76 -26.78 -15.85
N ALA A 997 -8.98 -26.76 -14.54
CA ALA A 997 -8.36 -27.69 -13.58
C ALA A 997 -8.66 -29.17 -13.83
N ARG A 998 -9.72 -29.46 -14.60
CA ARG A 998 -10.16 -30.81 -14.95
C ARG A 998 -9.77 -31.26 -16.35
N LEU A 999 -9.00 -30.48 -17.10
CA LEU A 999 -8.45 -30.94 -18.38
C LEU A 999 -7.48 -32.12 -18.14
N ASP A 1000 -7.58 -33.12 -19.01
CA ASP A 1000 -6.61 -34.21 -19.12
C ASP A 1000 -6.03 -34.28 -20.52
N LEU A 1001 -4.72 -34.54 -20.59
CA LEU A 1001 -4.00 -34.77 -21.84
C LEU A 1001 -3.38 -36.16 -21.80
N GLN A 1002 -3.94 -37.08 -22.58
CA GLN A 1002 -3.50 -38.48 -22.65
C GLN A 1002 -2.75 -38.75 -23.95
N PRO A 1003 -1.70 -39.59 -23.97
CA PRO A 1003 -1.05 -39.98 -25.22
C PRO A 1003 -2.03 -40.67 -26.17
N ASP A 1004 -2.13 -40.20 -27.41
CA ASP A 1004 -2.90 -40.89 -28.43
C ASP A 1004 -2.09 -42.08 -28.97
N PRO A 1005 -2.64 -43.30 -29.00
CA PRO A 1005 -2.00 -44.44 -29.67
C PRO A 1005 -1.54 -44.16 -31.11
N ALA A 1006 -2.22 -43.26 -31.83
CA ALA A 1006 -1.85 -42.84 -33.18
C ALA A 1006 -0.49 -42.10 -33.25
N ALA A 1007 0.00 -41.55 -32.14
CA ALA A 1007 1.32 -40.93 -32.06
C ALA A 1007 2.46 -41.96 -32.18
N GLY A 1008 2.24 -43.22 -31.81
CA GLY A 1008 3.26 -44.26 -31.80
C GLY A 1008 4.52 -43.84 -31.02
N LYS A 1009 5.66 -43.75 -31.70
CA LYS A 1009 6.94 -43.29 -31.12
C LYS A 1009 7.25 -41.81 -31.43
N MET A 1010 6.37 -41.13 -32.15
CA MET A 1010 6.58 -39.75 -32.58
C MET A 1010 6.38 -38.83 -31.38
N LYS A 1011 7.41 -38.02 -31.11
CA LYS A 1011 7.41 -37.04 -30.03
C LYS A 1011 7.79 -35.68 -30.56
N ILE A 1012 7.42 -34.65 -29.80
CA ILE A 1012 7.66 -33.26 -30.13
C ILE A 1012 8.05 -32.44 -28.90
N GLY A 1013 8.86 -31.41 -29.10
CA GLY A 1013 9.46 -30.63 -28.02
C GLY A 1013 10.55 -31.40 -27.26
N GLY A 1014 10.87 -30.92 -26.07
CA GLY A 1014 11.89 -31.46 -25.18
C GLY A 1014 13.14 -30.58 -25.11
N THR A 1015 13.61 -30.33 -23.88
CA THR A 1015 14.87 -29.65 -23.58
C THR A 1015 15.65 -30.43 -22.53
N ALA A 1016 16.77 -29.91 -22.02
CA ALA A 1016 17.48 -30.53 -20.90
C ALA A 1016 16.66 -30.55 -19.59
N VAL A 1017 15.58 -29.77 -19.50
CA VAL A 1017 14.76 -29.60 -18.30
C VAL A 1017 13.28 -29.96 -18.50
N GLU A 1018 12.85 -30.23 -19.73
CA GLU A 1018 11.45 -30.57 -20.06
C GLU A 1018 11.38 -31.81 -20.97
N ASP A 1019 10.53 -32.77 -20.63
CA ASP A 1019 10.36 -34.01 -21.39
C ASP A 1019 9.62 -33.79 -22.72
N ALA A 1020 10.09 -34.48 -23.77
CA ALA A 1020 9.42 -34.52 -25.06
C ALA A 1020 8.03 -35.18 -24.96
N LYS A 1021 7.01 -34.52 -25.53
CA LYS A 1021 5.59 -34.90 -25.47
C LYS A 1021 5.18 -35.72 -26.71
N PRO A 1022 4.10 -36.53 -26.66
CA PRO A 1022 3.60 -37.22 -27.84
C PRO A 1022 3.22 -36.26 -28.98
N LEU A 1023 3.36 -36.70 -30.24
CA LEU A 1023 2.92 -35.90 -31.39
C LEU A 1023 1.39 -35.71 -31.40
N TYR A 1024 0.64 -36.75 -31.02
CA TYR A 1024 -0.82 -36.70 -30.88
C TYR A 1024 -1.22 -37.03 -29.44
N GLU A 1025 -2.20 -36.30 -28.91
CA GLU A 1025 -2.76 -36.44 -27.57
C GLU A 1025 -4.29 -36.38 -27.63
N ILE A 1026 -4.95 -37.04 -26.69
CA ILE A 1026 -6.39 -37.05 -26.50
C ILE A 1026 -6.71 -36.07 -25.38
N VAL A 1027 -7.53 -35.06 -25.71
CA VAL A 1027 -8.08 -34.10 -24.76
C VAL A 1027 -9.34 -34.68 -24.12
N ALA A 1028 -9.40 -34.72 -22.79
CA ALA A 1028 -10.55 -35.22 -22.04
C ALA A 1028 -10.82 -34.38 -20.78
N ASP A 1029 -11.97 -34.61 -20.14
CA ASP A 1029 -12.36 -34.00 -18.87
C ASP A 1029 -12.33 -35.02 -17.72
N LYS A 1030 -11.67 -34.67 -16.62
CA LYS A 1030 -11.69 -35.40 -15.36
C LYS A 1030 -12.96 -35.11 -14.57
N THR A 1031 -13.32 -36.04 -13.69
CA THR A 1031 -14.46 -35.87 -12.77
C THR A 1031 -14.12 -34.99 -11.56
N GLU A 1032 -12.83 -34.88 -11.22
CA GLU A 1032 -12.30 -34.12 -10.07
C GLU A 1032 -11.04 -33.33 -10.48
N GLY A 1033 -10.71 -32.31 -9.68
CA GLY A 1033 -9.63 -31.37 -9.95
C GLY A 1033 -10.07 -29.94 -9.68
N ASP A 1034 -9.27 -29.23 -8.90
CA ASP A 1034 -9.39 -27.82 -8.54
C ASP A 1034 -7.98 -27.25 -8.40
N ILE A 1035 -7.85 -25.94 -8.27
CA ILE A 1035 -6.55 -25.27 -8.12
C ILE A 1035 -6.38 -24.73 -6.70
N GLU A 1036 -5.14 -24.70 -6.23
CA GLU A 1036 -4.79 -24.07 -4.96
C GLU A 1036 -4.56 -22.57 -5.17
N HIS A 1037 -5.17 -21.75 -4.30
CA HIS A 1037 -5.00 -20.31 -4.32
C HIS A 1037 -3.69 -19.92 -3.64
N GLU A 1038 -2.74 -19.33 -4.37
CA GLU A 1038 -1.38 -19.08 -3.83
C GLU A 1038 -1.34 -18.18 -2.58
N ARG A 1039 -2.26 -17.21 -2.46
CA ARG A 1039 -2.37 -16.34 -1.27
C ARG A 1039 -2.93 -17.04 -0.02
N THR A 1040 -4.00 -17.83 -0.15
CA THR A 1040 -4.70 -18.42 1.00
C THR A 1040 -4.28 -19.86 1.29
N GLY A 1041 -3.70 -20.57 0.31
CA GLY A 1041 -3.42 -22.01 0.37
C GLY A 1041 -4.68 -22.88 0.31
N GLU A 1042 -5.84 -22.30 0.04
CA GLU A 1042 -7.12 -23.00 -0.02
C GLU A 1042 -7.41 -23.50 -1.45
N VAL A 1043 -8.23 -24.55 -1.55
CA VAL A 1043 -8.69 -25.07 -2.84
C VAL A 1043 -9.82 -24.19 -3.36
N THR A 1044 -9.68 -23.68 -4.58
CA THR A 1044 -10.64 -22.75 -5.20
C THR A 1044 -11.55 -23.46 -6.20
N ALA A 1045 -12.86 -23.32 -5.99
CA ALA A 1045 -13.90 -23.78 -6.90
C ALA A 1045 -14.11 -22.78 -8.07
N PRO A 1046 -14.61 -23.23 -9.23
CA PRO A 1046 -14.85 -22.35 -10.37
C PRO A 1046 -15.99 -21.38 -10.12
N LYS A 1047 -15.78 -20.12 -10.52
CA LYS A 1047 -16.78 -19.06 -10.49
C LYS A 1047 -16.49 -18.05 -11.60
N PHE A 1048 -17.54 -17.50 -12.21
CA PHE A 1048 -17.38 -16.47 -13.24
C PHE A 1048 -17.00 -15.12 -12.62
N PRO A 1049 -16.13 -14.34 -13.29
CA PRO A 1049 -15.68 -13.06 -12.76
C PRO A 1049 -16.77 -11.98 -12.78
N PHE A 1050 -17.83 -12.15 -13.59
CA PHE A 1050 -18.99 -11.27 -13.64
C PHE A 1050 -20.23 -12.02 -14.13
N ASP A 1051 -21.40 -11.49 -13.78
CA ASP A 1051 -22.69 -12.03 -14.19
C ASP A 1051 -22.94 -11.82 -15.69
N CYS A 1052 -23.52 -12.84 -16.32
CA CYS A 1052 -23.85 -12.88 -17.74
C CYS A 1052 -24.94 -13.94 -17.94
N GLU A 1053 -25.99 -13.61 -18.68
CA GLU A 1053 -27.02 -14.58 -19.06
C GLU A 1053 -26.44 -15.64 -19.99
N HIS A 1054 -26.47 -16.91 -19.58
CA HIS A 1054 -26.03 -18.04 -20.39
C HIS A 1054 -26.76 -19.31 -19.96
N SER A 1055 -26.78 -20.33 -20.81
CA SER A 1055 -27.43 -21.60 -20.51
C SER A 1055 -26.56 -22.77 -20.93
N VAL A 1056 -26.56 -23.81 -20.11
CA VAL A 1056 -25.75 -25.01 -20.34
C VAL A 1056 -26.56 -26.23 -19.93
N ALA A 1057 -26.32 -27.37 -20.58
CA ALA A 1057 -26.98 -28.62 -20.25
C ALA A 1057 -26.66 -29.08 -18.82
N GLU A 1058 -27.60 -29.77 -18.18
CA GLU A 1058 -27.36 -30.37 -16.86
C GLU A 1058 -26.24 -31.40 -16.96
N GLY A 1059 -25.23 -31.28 -16.10
CA GLY A 1059 -24.05 -32.17 -16.11
C GLY A 1059 -22.96 -31.78 -17.11
N ALA A 1060 -23.06 -30.61 -17.76
CA ALA A 1060 -22.04 -30.11 -18.66
C ALA A 1060 -20.65 -29.97 -17.99
N SER A 1061 -19.61 -30.22 -18.77
CA SER A 1061 -18.23 -30.10 -18.31
C SER A 1061 -17.87 -28.65 -17.96
N ARG A 1062 -16.80 -28.45 -17.18
CA ARG A 1062 -16.34 -27.09 -16.83
C ARG A 1062 -15.98 -26.29 -18.08
N ARG A 1063 -15.41 -26.92 -19.11
CA ARG A 1063 -15.11 -26.25 -20.37
C ARG A 1063 -16.37 -25.85 -21.13
N GLU A 1064 -17.41 -26.69 -21.11
CA GLU A 1064 -18.72 -26.35 -21.73
C GLU A 1064 -19.42 -25.20 -21.00
N GLN A 1065 -19.35 -25.18 -19.67
CA GLN A 1065 -19.86 -24.05 -18.87
C GLN A 1065 -19.11 -22.75 -19.20
N LEU A 1066 -17.78 -22.82 -19.27
CA LEU A 1066 -16.95 -21.67 -19.63
C LEU A 1066 -17.21 -21.19 -21.07
N ALA A 1067 -17.32 -22.11 -22.03
CA ALA A 1067 -17.60 -21.78 -23.43
C ALA A 1067 -18.93 -21.06 -23.56
N SER A 1068 -20.00 -21.59 -22.97
CA SER A 1068 -21.34 -20.97 -22.96
C SER A 1068 -21.33 -19.56 -22.36
N TRP A 1069 -20.57 -19.34 -21.28
CA TRP A 1069 -20.42 -18.02 -20.68
C TRP A 1069 -19.59 -17.05 -21.53
N ILE A 1070 -18.49 -17.51 -22.13
CA ILE A 1070 -17.65 -16.68 -23.01
C ILE A 1070 -18.44 -16.26 -24.24
N THR A 1071 -19.11 -17.21 -24.91
CA THR A 1071 -19.74 -16.97 -26.22
C THR A 1071 -21.15 -16.43 -26.12
N SER A 1072 -21.63 -16.10 -24.92
CA SER A 1072 -22.95 -15.51 -24.75
C SER A 1072 -23.06 -14.14 -25.41
N PRO A 1073 -24.18 -13.81 -26.09
CA PRO A 1073 -24.44 -12.46 -26.58
C PRO A 1073 -24.59 -11.41 -25.46
N ASP A 1074 -24.87 -11.84 -24.23
CA ASP A 1074 -24.92 -10.96 -23.04
C ASP A 1074 -23.52 -10.70 -22.45
N ASN A 1075 -22.49 -11.42 -22.90
CA ASN A 1075 -21.12 -11.21 -22.45
C ASN A 1075 -20.59 -9.86 -22.97
N GLN A 1076 -20.41 -8.90 -22.05
CA GLN A 1076 -20.00 -7.52 -22.35
C GLN A 1076 -18.64 -7.37 -23.08
N TYR A 1077 -17.84 -8.43 -23.19
CA TYR A 1077 -16.51 -8.39 -23.82
C TYR A 1077 -16.40 -9.19 -25.11
N PHE A 1078 -17.13 -10.31 -25.25
CA PHE A 1078 -16.89 -11.26 -26.35
C PHE A 1078 -17.06 -10.64 -27.75
N ALA A 1079 -18.27 -10.18 -28.07
CA ALA A 1079 -18.56 -9.53 -29.35
C ALA A 1079 -17.72 -8.26 -29.55
N ARG A 1080 -17.61 -7.45 -28.49
CA ARG A 1080 -16.88 -6.17 -28.50
C ARG A 1080 -15.40 -6.36 -28.82
N SER A 1081 -14.76 -7.37 -28.23
CA SER A 1081 -13.33 -7.64 -28.42
C SER A 1081 -13.02 -7.99 -29.87
N TYR A 1082 -13.86 -8.80 -30.50
CA TYR A 1082 -13.62 -9.23 -31.86
C TYR A 1082 -13.90 -8.13 -32.88
N VAL A 1083 -14.99 -7.37 -32.70
CA VAL A 1083 -15.29 -6.20 -33.54
C VAL A 1083 -14.18 -5.15 -33.47
N ASN A 1084 -13.65 -4.85 -32.27
CA ASN A 1084 -12.51 -3.94 -32.14
C ASN A 1084 -11.26 -4.45 -32.85
N ARG A 1085 -11.02 -5.77 -32.79
CA ARG A 1085 -9.92 -6.44 -33.50
C ARG A 1085 -10.08 -6.38 -35.02
N LEU A 1086 -11.27 -6.62 -35.54
CA LEU A 1086 -11.59 -6.49 -36.98
C LEU A 1086 -11.34 -5.06 -37.44
N TRP A 1087 -11.85 -4.07 -36.70
CA TRP A 1087 -11.61 -2.65 -36.97
C TRP A 1087 -10.11 -2.33 -37.03
N GLY A 1088 -9.35 -2.76 -36.03
CA GLY A 1088 -7.90 -2.55 -35.98
C GLY A 1088 -7.15 -3.22 -37.13
N TYR A 1089 -7.56 -4.42 -37.57
CA TYR A 1089 -6.95 -5.07 -38.73
C TYR A 1089 -7.28 -4.38 -40.05
N LEU A 1090 -8.48 -3.82 -40.20
CA LEU A 1090 -8.89 -3.13 -41.43
C LEU A 1090 -8.35 -1.70 -41.52
N LEU A 1091 -8.21 -1.00 -40.39
CA LEU A 1091 -7.88 0.43 -40.36
C LEU A 1091 -6.52 0.74 -39.73
N GLY A 1092 -5.82 -0.28 -39.23
CA GLY A 1092 -4.47 -0.19 -38.67
C GLY A 1092 -4.39 0.25 -37.21
N VAL A 1093 -5.48 0.74 -36.62
CA VAL A 1093 -5.60 1.14 -35.20
C VAL A 1093 -6.99 0.78 -34.70
N GLY A 1094 -7.09 0.19 -33.52
CA GLY A 1094 -8.37 -0.14 -32.88
C GLY A 1094 -9.15 1.09 -32.42
N ILE A 1095 -10.47 0.94 -32.21
CA ILE A 1095 -11.26 1.97 -31.51
C ILE A 1095 -10.80 2.03 -30.04
N ILE A 1096 -10.43 0.87 -29.48
CA ILE A 1096 -9.61 0.69 -28.29
C ILE A 1096 -8.23 0.20 -28.77
N GLU A 1097 -7.16 0.85 -28.35
CA GLU A 1097 -5.78 0.49 -28.68
C GLU A 1097 -4.95 0.35 -27.38
N PRO A 1098 -4.22 -0.76 -27.15
CA PRO A 1098 -4.08 -1.95 -28.00
C PRO A 1098 -5.40 -2.68 -28.30
N ILE A 1099 -5.49 -3.29 -29.49
CA ILE A 1099 -6.73 -3.94 -29.98
C ILE A 1099 -7.25 -5.09 -29.08
N ASP A 1100 -6.42 -5.59 -28.18
CA ASP A 1100 -6.63 -6.72 -27.28
C ASP A 1100 -6.51 -6.35 -25.78
N ASP A 1101 -6.77 -5.08 -25.44
CA ASP A 1101 -6.67 -4.53 -24.08
C ASP A 1101 -7.94 -3.72 -23.71
N ILE A 1102 -9.07 -4.43 -23.51
CA ILE A 1102 -10.34 -3.80 -23.12
C ILE A 1102 -10.43 -3.69 -21.61
N ARG A 1103 -10.29 -2.47 -21.12
CA ARG A 1103 -10.34 -2.16 -19.69
C ARG A 1103 -10.93 -0.80 -19.41
N ALA A 1104 -11.41 -0.61 -18.17
CA ALA A 1104 -12.00 0.65 -17.74
C ALA A 1104 -11.05 1.85 -17.92
N GLY A 1105 -9.74 1.63 -17.76
CA GLY A 1105 -8.72 2.65 -17.97
C GLY A 1105 -8.27 2.88 -19.42
N ASN A 1106 -8.81 2.11 -20.36
CA ASN A 1106 -8.56 2.24 -21.80
C ASN A 1106 -9.90 2.28 -22.56
N PRO A 1107 -10.71 3.35 -22.37
CA PRO A 1107 -12.00 3.45 -23.01
C PRO A 1107 -11.87 3.59 -24.53
N ALA A 1108 -12.93 3.21 -25.25
CA ALA A 1108 -13.03 3.42 -26.69
C ALA A 1108 -12.93 4.91 -27.04
N THR A 1109 -12.17 5.23 -28.09
CA THR A 1109 -12.07 6.61 -28.63
C THR A 1109 -13.40 7.11 -29.20
N ASN A 1110 -14.23 6.19 -29.72
CA ASN A 1110 -15.62 6.42 -30.12
C ASN A 1110 -16.50 5.29 -29.56
N PRO A 1111 -16.97 5.40 -28.29
CA PRO A 1111 -17.80 4.39 -27.65
C PRO A 1111 -19.11 4.09 -28.39
N GLU A 1112 -19.73 5.12 -28.96
CA GLU A 1112 -20.98 5.02 -29.70
C GLU A 1112 -20.82 4.16 -30.97
N LEU A 1113 -19.71 4.35 -31.69
CA LEU A 1113 -19.33 3.53 -32.84
C LEU A 1113 -19.05 2.08 -32.47
N LEU A 1114 -18.22 1.84 -31.45
CA LEU A 1114 -17.90 0.48 -31.03
C LEU A 1114 -19.15 -0.26 -30.55
N GLN A 1115 -20.05 0.44 -29.83
CA GLN A 1115 -21.31 -0.14 -29.40
C GLN A 1115 -22.21 -0.50 -30.58
N HIS A 1116 -22.34 0.40 -31.56
CA HIS A 1116 -23.12 0.13 -32.77
C HIS A 1116 -22.63 -1.13 -33.49
N LEU A 1117 -21.32 -1.24 -33.72
CA LEU A 1117 -20.72 -2.40 -34.38
C LEU A 1117 -20.88 -3.69 -33.55
N THR A 1118 -20.78 -3.59 -32.22
CA THR A 1118 -21.02 -4.73 -31.31
C THR A 1118 -22.46 -5.22 -31.42
N ASP A 1119 -23.42 -4.30 -31.42
CA ASP A 1119 -24.84 -4.63 -31.52
C ASP A 1119 -25.20 -5.21 -32.89
N GLU A 1120 -24.62 -4.70 -33.99
CA GLU A 1120 -24.79 -5.30 -35.32
C GLU A 1120 -24.20 -6.71 -35.38
N PHE A 1121 -23.07 -6.95 -34.69
CA PHE A 1121 -22.42 -8.25 -34.72
C PHE A 1121 -23.27 -9.31 -34.01
N ILE A 1122 -23.85 -8.95 -32.87
CA ILE A 1122 -24.80 -9.82 -32.16
C ILE A 1122 -26.09 -10.00 -33.00
N ARG A 1123 -26.63 -8.91 -33.58
CA ARG A 1123 -27.87 -8.97 -34.38
C ARG A 1123 -27.74 -9.76 -35.67
N SER A 1124 -26.54 -9.83 -36.24
CA SER A 1124 -26.22 -10.62 -37.42
C SER A 1124 -25.85 -12.07 -37.10
N ASP A 1125 -26.09 -12.53 -35.87
CA ASP A 1125 -25.75 -13.89 -35.42
C ASP A 1125 -24.25 -14.17 -35.57
N PHE A 1126 -23.44 -13.20 -35.12
CA PHE A 1126 -21.99 -13.24 -35.15
C PHE A 1126 -21.38 -13.44 -36.56
N ASP A 1127 -22.03 -12.93 -37.60
CA ASP A 1127 -21.54 -12.96 -38.98
C ASP A 1127 -20.37 -11.99 -39.19
N ILE A 1128 -19.16 -12.57 -39.33
CA ILE A 1128 -17.91 -11.82 -39.51
C ILE A 1128 -17.92 -11.04 -40.84
N ARG A 1129 -18.33 -11.70 -41.94
CA ARG A 1129 -18.37 -11.07 -43.26
C ARG A 1129 -19.42 -9.97 -43.34
N HIS A 1130 -20.48 -10.02 -42.55
CA HIS A 1130 -21.43 -8.92 -42.42
C HIS A 1130 -20.75 -7.68 -41.83
N ILE A 1131 -20.07 -7.81 -40.69
CA ILE A 1131 -19.37 -6.68 -40.05
C ILE A 1131 -18.29 -6.08 -40.93
N MET A 1132 -17.53 -6.91 -41.67
CA MET A 1132 -16.50 -6.40 -42.58
C MET A 1132 -17.05 -5.63 -43.79
N ARG A 1133 -18.33 -5.80 -44.14
CA ARG A 1133 -18.98 -5.08 -45.25
C ARG A 1133 -19.53 -3.72 -44.82
N LEU A 1134 -19.93 -3.59 -43.57
CA LEU A 1134 -20.38 -2.32 -42.98
C LEU A 1134 -19.21 -1.34 -42.97
#